data_AF-A0A061ND16-F1
#
_entry.id   AF-A0A061ND16-F1
#
_cell.length_a   1.000
_cell.length_b   1.000
_cell.length_c   1.000
_cell.angle_alpha   90.00
_cell.angle_beta   90.00
_cell.angle_gamma   90.00
#
_symmetry.space_group_name_H-M   'P 1'
#
loop_
_entity.id
_entity.type
_entity.pdbx_description
1 polymer ?
#
loop_
_entity_poly.entity_id
_entity_poly.type
_entity_poly.pdbx_seq_one_letter_code
_entity_poly.pdbx_strand_id
1 'polypeptide(L)'
;MMMASFSGVATAEEPTDPAAALAEQMIGESSGDWLTSEFVQYVFQEAKSKSIPRYANEQQQVGDPVEKQALKAGDVVFFQGTGLMSGIYLGEGNFVIVTSEGISLRNLHSSAYWENAYTGAVRFDHDVTDEAATLAIVLLGENVQNWITSEFVQHVYAESKQISLPRSAVQQWIEGDAVSEPEPGDAVFFQGSYLMSGIYIGHGRFVIVTSEGISERNMETSSYWGERYIGARHFESTEPPVSTDDEIVELARELIGSPYNRSGTNPDEGFHSGSFVFYVFEEITGSWLSMRTASLFETGDSVERDELEPGDLVFFENDEQELIVGIYAENDQFIIATSSGVEERHMEYNRYYEERYVGAVRYTGELLEKAHPSTYENADHPVVRESMKYLGTPYLMTGSTLDAFDCSFLVQMLFRDAMDIYLPRISYKQWEVGETMIPEGADIEAIDLDDELQPGDVLYFSGTWQSDISHTAVYLGDDYIVHATGEEGQTTISHMTQYWRDHFTGAKRFDDLTISFENDVVYEAFQLLGSDYQSGGNNSNEGFDTGGLVQYVFKKAWDYNMPRFGRLQMEQGTPIGDADAQPGDVLFFQGSSIIPAIYIGNNQMIAATVANGVTVIDLTTSDYWPPRFIGANTYTHQTEENGAARVAEGLIGQSFNDTSLSFIVHIYEQGEDVQLPTSWDELRDFGDDVHIEELQVGNLIFFDDPTIVGIYIGDGKFITIVNEQVSVQSLNGDFRWLDRFSSATSIE
;
A
#
# COMPACT_ATOMS: atom_id res chain seq x y z
N MET A 1 -40.36 69.03 -76.89
CA MET A 1 -41.82 68.97 -77.10
C MET A 1 -42.27 67.57 -76.70
N MET A 2 -43.10 67.46 -75.65
CA MET A 2 -44.05 66.37 -75.27
C MET A 2 -43.97 65.02 -76.05
N MET A 3 -44.10 63.81 -75.51
CA MET A 3 -44.64 63.23 -74.25
C MET A 3 -44.14 61.75 -74.20
N ALA A 4 -43.65 61.25 -73.05
CA ALA A 4 -44.33 60.38 -72.08
C ALA A 4 -44.09 58.86 -72.25
N SER A 5 -43.65 58.28 -71.13
CA SER A 5 -43.19 56.94 -70.77
C SER A 5 -44.29 55.90 -70.57
N PHE A 6 -43.97 54.60 -70.71
CA PHE A 6 -44.10 53.59 -69.67
C PHE A 6 -43.21 52.37 -69.97
N SER A 7 -42.39 52.01 -68.99
CA SER A 7 -41.50 50.85 -68.93
C SER A 7 -41.96 49.93 -67.79
N GLY A 8 -42.05 48.62 -68.04
CA GLY A 8 -42.21 47.56 -67.04
C GLY A 8 -41.63 46.28 -67.66
N VAL A 9 -40.32 46.03 -67.47
CA VAL A 9 -39.73 45.14 -66.46
C VAL A 9 -40.13 43.68 -66.67
N ALA A 10 -39.18 42.92 -67.22
CA ALA A 10 -39.12 41.47 -67.15
C ALA A 10 -38.51 41.06 -65.80
N THR A 11 -39.06 40.03 -65.16
CA THR A 11 -38.45 39.34 -64.01
C THR A 11 -38.05 37.94 -64.43
N ALA A 12 -36.79 37.59 -64.17
CA ALA A 12 -36.23 36.26 -64.34
C ALA A 12 -36.75 35.34 -63.22
N GLU A 13 -37.14 34.11 -63.57
CA GLU A 13 -37.49 33.03 -62.64
C GLU A 13 -36.24 32.63 -61.81
N GLU A 14 -36.40 32.51 -60.49
CA GLU A 14 -35.35 31.98 -59.60
C GLU A 14 -35.09 30.50 -59.91
N PRO A 15 -33.85 30.00 -59.72
CA PRO A 15 -33.58 28.57 -59.81
C PRO A 15 -34.34 27.82 -58.70
N THR A 16 -35.15 26.85 -59.08
CA THR A 16 -35.89 25.97 -58.17
C THR A 16 -34.93 25.27 -57.21
N ASP A 17 -35.19 25.33 -55.90
CA ASP A 17 -34.43 24.62 -54.87
C ASP A 17 -34.27 23.13 -55.23
N PRO A 18 -33.07 22.52 -55.09
CA PRO A 18 -32.83 21.13 -55.50
C PRO A 18 -33.75 20.11 -54.81
N ALA A 19 -34.06 20.30 -53.53
CA ALA A 19 -34.96 19.42 -52.79
C ALA A 19 -36.41 19.59 -53.26
N ALA A 20 -36.85 20.83 -53.53
CA ALA A 20 -38.15 21.08 -54.14
C ALA A 20 -38.27 20.46 -55.54
N ALA A 21 -37.23 20.60 -56.37
CA ALA A 21 -37.20 20.06 -57.72
C ALA A 21 -37.25 18.52 -57.74
N LEU A 22 -36.51 17.85 -56.85
CA LEU A 22 -36.57 16.40 -56.71
C LEU A 22 -37.93 15.95 -56.17
N ALA A 23 -38.45 16.60 -55.14
CA ALA A 23 -39.77 16.28 -54.59
C ALA A 23 -40.88 16.40 -55.64
N GLU A 24 -40.80 17.41 -56.52
CA GLU A 24 -41.75 17.61 -57.61
C GLU A 24 -41.68 16.49 -58.65
N GLN A 25 -40.48 16.00 -58.99
CA GLN A 25 -40.30 14.89 -59.94
C GLN A 25 -40.90 13.58 -59.44
N MET A 26 -40.97 13.38 -58.12
CA MET A 26 -41.47 12.16 -57.49
C MET A 26 -43.01 12.14 -57.34
N ILE A 27 -43.72 13.19 -57.76
CA ILE A 27 -45.19 13.25 -57.66
C ILE A 27 -45.82 12.14 -58.52
N GLY A 28 -46.71 11.35 -57.91
CA GLY A 28 -47.42 10.26 -58.56
C GLY A 28 -46.69 8.91 -58.50
N GLU A 29 -45.49 8.87 -57.92
CA GLU A 29 -44.83 7.61 -57.56
C GLU A 29 -45.54 6.94 -56.37
N SER A 30 -45.47 5.60 -56.34
CA SER A 30 -45.92 4.83 -55.18
C SER A 30 -45.09 5.22 -53.97
N SER A 31 -45.73 5.52 -52.84
CA SER A 31 -45.03 5.86 -51.60
C SER A 31 -44.18 4.72 -51.03
N GLY A 32 -44.39 3.48 -51.50
CA GLY A 32 -43.91 2.30 -50.78
C GLY A 32 -44.42 2.31 -49.34
N ASP A 33 -43.57 1.89 -48.41
CA ASP A 33 -43.81 1.92 -46.96
C ASP A 33 -43.26 3.20 -46.27
N TRP A 34 -42.90 4.25 -47.03
CA TRP A 34 -42.27 5.44 -46.45
C TRP A 34 -43.19 6.21 -45.50
N LEU A 35 -42.64 6.57 -44.34
CA LEU A 35 -43.20 7.65 -43.52
C LEU A 35 -43.03 8.99 -44.23
N THR A 36 -43.90 9.96 -43.91
CA THR A 36 -43.81 11.32 -44.47
C THR A 36 -42.43 11.95 -44.22
N SER A 37 -41.85 11.75 -43.03
CA SER A 37 -40.52 12.25 -42.68
C SER A 37 -39.35 11.51 -43.32
N GLU A 38 -39.51 10.21 -43.62
CA GLU A 38 -38.51 9.43 -44.34
C GLU A 38 -38.41 9.86 -45.81
N PHE A 39 -39.54 10.23 -46.42
CA PHE A 39 -39.54 10.87 -47.74
C PHE A 39 -38.77 12.20 -47.73
N VAL A 40 -39.04 13.07 -46.74
CA VAL A 40 -38.31 14.34 -46.62
C VAL A 40 -36.81 14.07 -46.40
N GLN A 41 -36.44 13.12 -45.54
CA GLN A 41 -35.06 12.74 -45.31
C GLN A 41 -34.37 12.24 -46.59
N TYR A 42 -35.03 11.35 -47.34
CA TYR A 42 -34.53 10.83 -48.61
C TYR A 42 -34.29 11.96 -49.63
N VAL A 43 -35.25 12.88 -49.79
CA VAL A 43 -35.11 13.98 -50.75
C VAL A 43 -33.96 14.92 -50.37
N PHE A 44 -33.78 15.23 -49.08
CA PHE A 44 -32.66 16.06 -48.63
C PHE A 44 -31.31 15.36 -48.80
N GLN A 45 -31.26 14.04 -48.56
CA GLN A 45 -30.05 13.24 -48.77
C GLN A 45 -29.65 13.18 -50.25
N GLU A 46 -30.60 12.93 -51.16
CA GLU A 46 -30.31 12.77 -52.58
C GLU A 46 -30.11 14.11 -53.30
N ALA A 47 -30.91 15.13 -52.99
CA ALA A 47 -30.86 16.41 -53.72
C ALA A 47 -29.82 17.39 -53.16
N LYS A 48 -29.52 17.30 -51.86
CA LYS A 48 -28.64 18.24 -51.16
C LYS A 48 -27.46 17.59 -50.45
N SER A 49 -27.33 16.25 -50.51
CA SER A 49 -26.34 15.50 -49.72
C SER A 49 -26.41 15.80 -48.22
N LYS A 50 -27.62 16.16 -47.73
CA LYS A 50 -27.84 16.62 -46.36
C LYS A 50 -28.58 15.56 -45.55
N SER A 51 -27.92 15.07 -44.51
CA SER A 51 -28.55 14.17 -43.54
C SER A 51 -29.37 15.01 -42.56
N ILE A 52 -30.68 14.78 -42.55
CA ILE A 52 -31.61 15.39 -41.58
C ILE A 52 -32.22 14.29 -40.70
N PRO A 53 -32.78 14.63 -39.51
CA PRO A 53 -33.37 13.64 -38.62
C PRO A 53 -34.45 12.79 -39.29
N ARG A 54 -34.63 11.55 -38.84
CA ARG A 54 -35.54 10.58 -39.47
C ARG A 54 -37.01 10.89 -39.20
N TYR A 55 -37.33 11.40 -38.02
CA TYR A 55 -38.70 11.61 -37.57
C TYR A 55 -39.14 13.08 -37.70
N ALA A 56 -40.40 13.32 -38.03
CA ALA A 56 -40.93 14.67 -38.28
C ALA A 56 -40.78 15.61 -37.06
N ASN A 57 -40.89 15.08 -35.84
CA ASN A 57 -40.71 15.85 -34.60
C ASN A 57 -39.28 16.34 -34.43
N GLU A 58 -38.29 15.49 -34.75
CA GLU A 58 -36.88 15.87 -34.71
C GLU A 58 -36.57 16.85 -35.85
N GLN A 59 -37.06 16.60 -37.06
CA GLN A 59 -36.92 17.54 -38.19
C GLN A 59 -37.44 18.94 -37.82
N GLN A 60 -38.61 19.03 -37.16
CA GLN A 60 -39.18 20.30 -36.73
C GLN A 60 -38.37 21.01 -35.63
N GLN A 61 -37.60 20.26 -34.84
CA GLN A 61 -36.76 20.80 -33.76
C GLN A 61 -35.37 21.21 -34.24
N VAL A 62 -34.82 20.52 -35.25
CA VAL A 62 -33.43 20.72 -35.71
C VAL A 62 -33.30 21.81 -36.77
N GLY A 63 -34.31 22.01 -37.63
CA GLY A 63 -34.24 23.03 -38.67
C GLY A 63 -34.51 24.44 -38.17
N ASP A 64 -34.00 25.44 -38.88
CA ASP A 64 -34.21 26.86 -38.59
C ASP A 64 -35.68 27.23 -38.77
N PRO A 65 -36.41 27.71 -37.73
CA PRO A 65 -37.83 28.01 -37.86
C PRO A 65 -38.13 29.04 -38.96
N VAL A 66 -39.14 28.75 -39.79
CA VAL A 66 -39.60 29.65 -40.87
C VAL A 66 -41.04 30.09 -40.63
N GLU A 67 -41.23 31.40 -40.55
CA GLU A 67 -42.56 32.01 -40.51
C GLU A 67 -43.36 31.68 -41.79
N LYS A 68 -44.67 31.47 -41.65
CA LYS A 68 -45.53 31.01 -42.76
C LYS A 68 -45.50 31.95 -43.98
N GLN A 69 -45.31 33.25 -43.79
CA GLN A 69 -45.20 34.23 -44.89
C GLN A 69 -43.80 34.29 -45.52
N ALA A 70 -42.80 33.68 -44.88
CA ALA A 70 -41.41 33.62 -45.32
C ALA A 70 -41.03 32.28 -45.97
N LEU A 71 -42.02 31.42 -46.24
CA LEU A 71 -41.83 30.14 -46.90
C LEU A 71 -41.25 30.30 -48.30
N LYS A 72 -40.23 29.50 -48.60
CA LYS A 72 -39.55 29.40 -49.89
C LYS A 72 -39.50 27.94 -50.33
N ALA A 73 -39.40 27.73 -51.64
CA ALA A 73 -39.22 26.37 -52.18
C ALA A 73 -38.03 25.69 -51.49
N GLY A 74 -38.22 24.45 -51.04
CA GLY A 74 -37.21 23.68 -50.29
C GLY A 74 -37.39 23.70 -48.77
N ASP A 75 -38.24 24.57 -48.22
CA ASP A 75 -38.57 24.55 -46.79
C ASP A 75 -39.35 23.28 -46.43
N VAL A 76 -39.12 22.74 -45.23
CA VAL A 76 -39.87 21.60 -44.70
C VAL A 76 -41.06 22.13 -43.91
N VAL A 77 -42.26 21.75 -44.34
CA VAL A 77 -43.53 22.15 -43.72
C VAL A 77 -44.10 21.00 -42.88
N PHE A 78 -44.68 21.34 -41.72
CA PHE A 78 -45.20 20.35 -40.77
C PHE A 78 -46.70 20.45 -40.59
N PHE A 79 -47.32 19.29 -40.40
CA PHE A 79 -48.76 19.14 -40.26
C PHE A 79 -49.14 18.18 -39.14
N GLN A 80 -50.09 18.58 -38.29
CA GLN A 80 -50.64 17.75 -37.23
C GLN A 80 -51.86 16.97 -37.71
N GLY A 81 -51.69 15.65 -37.84
CA GLY A 81 -52.78 14.68 -38.03
C GLY A 81 -52.90 13.76 -36.81
N THR A 82 -53.00 12.44 -37.05
CA THR A 82 -52.86 11.42 -36.00
C THR A 82 -51.44 11.33 -35.43
N GLY A 83 -50.45 11.81 -36.18
CA GLY A 83 -49.08 12.09 -35.76
C GLY A 83 -48.57 13.32 -36.50
N LEU A 84 -47.37 13.80 -36.14
CA LEU A 84 -46.72 14.90 -36.85
C LEU A 84 -46.20 14.39 -38.20
N MET A 85 -46.54 15.10 -39.27
CA MET A 85 -46.15 14.79 -40.63
C MET A 85 -45.29 15.93 -41.19
N SER A 86 -44.35 15.61 -42.08
CA SER A 86 -43.54 16.60 -42.79
C SER A 86 -43.66 16.48 -44.31
N GLY A 87 -43.50 17.60 -45.01
CA GLY A 87 -43.50 17.67 -46.46
C GLY A 87 -42.59 18.78 -46.96
N ILE A 88 -42.33 18.82 -48.27
CA ILE A 88 -41.40 19.78 -48.89
C ILE A 88 -42.20 20.85 -49.64
N TYR A 89 -41.99 22.11 -49.29
CA TYR A 89 -42.67 23.24 -49.89
C TYR A 89 -42.11 23.55 -51.29
N LEU A 90 -43.00 23.78 -52.25
CA LEU A 90 -42.64 24.09 -53.65
C LEU A 90 -42.84 25.57 -54.01
N GLY A 91 -43.60 26.33 -53.22
CA GLY A 91 -44.00 27.71 -53.55
C GLY A 91 -45.50 27.87 -53.76
N GLU A 92 -46.00 29.11 -53.62
CA GLU A 92 -47.41 29.48 -53.85
C GLU A 92 -48.44 28.63 -53.05
N GLY A 93 -48.03 28.19 -51.87
CA GLY A 93 -48.83 27.33 -51.00
C GLY A 93 -48.74 25.85 -51.34
N ASN A 94 -48.06 25.46 -52.42
CA ASN A 94 -47.91 24.07 -52.83
C ASN A 94 -46.81 23.36 -52.03
N PHE A 95 -47.04 22.09 -51.71
CA PHE A 95 -46.07 21.22 -51.06
C PHE A 95 -46.27 19.77 -51.47
N VAL A 96 -45.20 18.98 -51.40
CA VAL A 96 -45.21 17.54 -51.65
C VAL A 96 -45.15 16.79 -50.34
N ILE A 97 -46.03 15.81 -50.18
CA ILE A 97 -46.11 14.97 -48.99
C ILE A 97 -46.55 13.56 -49.36
N VAL A 98 -46.10 12.57 -48.59
CA VAL A 98 -46.59 11.19 -48.71
C VAL A 98 -48.01 11.10 -48.14
N THR A 99 -48.93 10.51 -48.90
CA THR A 99 -50.30 10.23 -48.45
C THR A 99 -50.69 8.79 -48.77
N SER A 100 -51.89 8.36 -48.39
CA SER A 100 -52.44 7.05 -48.79
C SER A 100 -52.57 6.87 -50.31
N GLU A 101 -52.51 7.96 -51.09
CA GLU A 101 -52.54 7.94 -52.56
C GLU A 101 -51.13 7.88 -53.19
N GLY A 102 -50.07 7.82 -52.37
CA GLY A 102 -48.67 7.94 -52.80
C GLY A 102 -48.10 9.34 -52.57
N ILE A 103 -46.95 9.62 -53.20
CA ILE A 103 -46.29 10.94 -53.13
C ILE A 103 -47.14 11.95 -53.90
N SER A 104 -47.67 12.93 -53.18
CA SER A 104 -48.77 13.75 -53.67
C SER A 104 -48.53 15.25 -53.50
N LEU A 105 -48.93 16.00 -54.52
CA LEU A 105 -49.02 17.45 -54.46
C LEU A 105 -50.26 17.87 -53.64
N ARG A 106 -50.07 18.78 -52.70
CA ARG A 106 -51.12 19.42 -51.91
C ARG A 106 -50.89 20.92 -51.87
N ASN A 107 -51.91 21.66 -51.49
CA ASN A 107 -51.82 23.11 -51.35
C ASN A 107 -52.43 23.56 -50.02
N LEU A 108 -51.73 24.45 -49.33
CA LEU A 108 -52.09 24.99 -48.00
C LEU A 108 -53.40 25.76 -48.00
N HIS A 109 -53.84 26.29 -49.15
CA HIS A 109 -54.97 27.19 -49.27
C HIS A 109 -56.18 26.58 -49.99
N SER A 110 -56.02 25.43 -50.65
CA SER A 110 -57.11 24.81 -51.42
C SER A 110 -58.03 23.90 -50.59
N SER A 111 -57.63 23.57 -49.36
CA SER A 111 -58.39 22.72 -48.44
C SER A 111 -58.27 23.20 -47.00
N ALA A 112 -59.41 23.37 -46.34
CA ALA A 112 -59.49 23.70 -44.92
C ALA A 112 -58.80 22.66 -44.01
N TYR A 113 -58.60 21.41 -44.50
CA TYR A 113 -57.88 20.39 -43.74
C TYR A 113 -56.40 20.76 -43.58
N TRP A 114 -55.69 21.07 -44.67
CA TRP A 114 -54.25 21.36 -44.64
C TRP A 114 -53.96 22.71 -44.01
N GLU A 115 -54.85 23.69 -44.19
CA GLU A 115 -54.73 24.99 -43.54
C GLU A 115 -54.79 24.88 -42.02
N ASN A 116 -55.71 24.07 -41.49
CA ASN A 116 -55.87 23.85 -40.05
C ASN A 116 -54.83 22.89 -39.46
N ALA A 117 -54.32 21.95 -40.26
CA ALA A 117 -53.32 20.99 -39.82
C ALA A 117 -51.91 21.59 -39.74
N TYR A 118 -51.62 22.69 -40.45
CA TYR A 118 -50.28 23.30 -40.50
C TYR A 118 -49.80 23.73 -39.11
N THR A 119 -48.65 23.22 -38.66
CA THR A 119 -48.08 23.50 -37.34
C THR A 119 -46.80 24.33 -37.36
N GLY A 120 -46.18 24.50 -38.54
CA GLY A 120 -44.97 25.30 -38.68
C GLY A 120 -44.15 24.85 -39.87
N ALA A 121 -43.00 25.48 -40.05
CA ALA A 121 -42.02 25.10 -41.04
C ALA A 121 -40.61 25.36 -40.53
N VAL A 122 -39.65 24.65 -41.10
CA VAL A 122 -38.23 24.88 -40.86
C VAL A 122 -37.46 24.90 -42.17
N ARG A 123 -36.30 25.54 -42.16
CA ARG A 123 -35.33 25.56 -43.24
C ARG A 123 -34.06 24.88 -42.75
N PHE A 124 -33.46 24.06 -43.59
CA PHE A 124 -32.18 23.44 -43.32
C PHE A 124 -31.09 24.13 -44.15
N ASP A 125 -30.86 25.42 -43.86
CA ASP A 125 -29.90 26.26 -44.60
C ASP A 125 -28.50 26.27 -43.96
N HIS A 126 -28.39 25.99 -42.66
CA HIS A 126 -27.10 25.86 -41.98
C HIS A 126 -26.62 24.42 -42.07
N ASP A 127 -25.45 24.23 -42.65
CA ASP A 127 -24.66 23.04 -42.39
C ASP A 127 -24.10 23.19 -40.98
N VAL A 128 -24.20 22.16 -40.14
CA VAL A 128 -23.30 22.07 -38.98
C VAL A 128 -21.92 21.89 -39.62
N THR A 129 -21.24 22.99 -39.90
CA THR A 129 -20.00 23.01 -40.69
C THR A 129 -18.79 22.66 -39.85
N ASP A 130 -18.92 22.73 -38.52
CA ASP A 130 -17.86 22.39 -37.60
C ASP A 130 -17.75 20.86 -37.44
N GLU A 131 -16.52 20.37 -37.59
CA GLU A 131 -16.20 18.94 -37.59
C GLU A 131 -16.42 18.32 -36.20
N ALA A 132 -16.21 19.07 -35.11
CA ALA A 132 -16.45 18.60 -33.74
C ALA A 132 -17.95 18.49 -33.45
N ALA A 133 -18.74 19.51 -33.82
CA ALA A 133 -20.20 19.43 -33.70
C ALA A 133 -20.80 18.29 -34.54
N THR A 134 -20.28 18.08 -35.75
CA THR A 134 -20.70 16.97 -36.62
C THR A 134 -20.40 15.61 -35.98
N LEU A 135 -19.18 15.41 -35.49
CA LEU A 135 -18.78 14.16 -34.83
C LEU A 135 -19.60 13.91 -33.55
N ALA A 136 -19.84 14.94 -32.75
CA ALA A 136 -20.66 14.83 -31.54
C ALA A 136 -22.08 14.34 -31.85
N ILE A 137 -22.70 14.82 -32.93
CA ILE A 137 -24.03 14.34 -33.39
C ILE A 137 -23.97 12.89 -33.85
N VAL A 138 -22.90 12.49 -34.57
CA VAL A 138 -22.70 11.10 -35.02
C VAL A 138 -22.59 10.13 -33.85
N LEU A 139 -22.02 10.57 -32.73
CA LEU A 139 -21.81 9.77 -31.53
C LEU A 139 -23.05 9.65 -30.62
N LEU A 140 -24.19 10.23 -30.98
CA LEU A 140 -25.43 10.09 -30.20
C LEU A 140 -25.84 8.61 -30.07
N GLY A 141 -26.14 8.17 -28.85
CA GLY A 141 -26.53 6.79 -28.56
C GLY A 141 -25.87 6.23 -27.30
N GLU A 142 -25.70 4.90 -27.26
CA GLU A 142 -25.09 4.21 -26.12
C GLU A 142 -23.65 4.66 -25.87
N ASN A 143 -23.31 4.97 -24.62
CA ASN A 143 -21.94 5.29 -24.21
C ASN A 143 -21.11 4.00 -23.99
N VAL A 144 -20.80 3.29 -25.07
CA VAL A 144 -20.12 1.98 -25.02
C VAL A 144 -18.70 2.08 -24.44
N GLN A 145 -18.06 3.24 -24.56
CA GLN A 145 -16.69 3.48 -24.08
C GLN A 145 -16.64 3.94 -22.61
N ASN A 146 -17.79 4.10 -21.95
CA ASN A 146 -17.90 4.60 -20.58
C ASN A 146 -17.23 5.97 -20.34
N TRP A 147 -17.16 6.82 -21.37
CA TRP A 147 -16.58 8.15 -21.23
C TRP A 147 -17.29 8.97 -20.17
N ILE A 148 -16.54 9.75 -19.40
CA ILE A 148 -17.09 10.89 -18.67
C ILE A 148 -17.27 12.10 -19.61
N THR A 149 -17.92 13.16 -19.14
CA THR A 149 -18.27 14.32 -19.99
C THR A 149 -17.04 15.00 -20.63
N SER A 150 -15.92 15.11 -19.90
CA SER A 150 -14.67 15.72 -20.41
C SER A 150 -13.89 14.81 -21.37
N GLU A 151 -13.89 13.50 -21.12
CA GLU A 151 -13.28 12.51 -22.03
C GLU A 151 -14.04 12.44 -23.36
N PHE A 152 -15.37 12.59 -23.34
CA PHE A 152 -16.15 12.72 -24.57
C PHE A 152 -15.75 13.96 -25.37
N VAL A 153 -15.64 15.12 -24.71
CA VAL A 153 -15.19 16.37 -25.36
C VAL A 153 -13.76 16.23 -25.90
N GLN A 154 -12.86 15.62 -25.12
CA GLN A 154 -11.48 15.34 -25.53
C GLN A 154 -11.45 14.43 -26.78
N HIS A 155 -12.22 13.35 -26.78
CA HIS A 155 -12.32 12.44 -27.91
C HIS A 155 -12.84 13.16 -29.16
N VAL A 156 -13.90 13.96 -29.03
CA VAL A 156 -14.46 14.71 -30.15
C VAL A 156 -13.41 15.65 -30.74
N TYR A 157 -12.70 16.43 -29.92
CA TYR A 157 -11.67 17.35 -30.40
C TYR A 157 -10.44 16.64 -30.99
N ALA A 158 -10.01 15.54 -30.38
CA ALA A 158 -8.87 14.76 -30.86
C ALA A 158 -9.14 14.16 -32.25
N GLU A 159 -10.31 13.53 -32.44
CA GLU A 159 -10.66 12.87 -33.70
C GLU A 159 -11.07 13.84 -34.80
N SER A 160 -11.81 14.90 -34.46
CA SER A 160 -12.29 15.86 -35.47
C SER A 160 -11.25 16.92 -35.82
N LYS A 161 -10.60 17.52 -34.81
CA LYS A 161 -9.75 18.71 -34.98
C LYS A 161 -8.25 18.43 -34.78
N GLN A 162 -7.87 17.20 -34.40
CA GLN A 162 -6.48 16.86 -34.01
C GLN A 162 -5.95 17.75 -32.87
N ILE A 163 -6.86 18.20 -32.00
CA ILE A 163 -6.55 19.00 -30.83
C ILE A 163 -6.58 18.09 -29.62
N SER A 164 -5.46 18.00 -28.90
CA SER A 164 -5.40 17.31 -27.63
C SER A 164 -5.89 18.26 -26.55
N LEU A 165 -7.01 17.91 -25.92
CA LEU A 165 -7.55 18.67 -24.79
C LEU A 165 -7.09 18.07 -23.46
N PRO A 166 -7.00 18.89 -22.40
CA PRO A 166 -6.84 18.40 -21.04
C PRO A 166 -7.88 17.35 -20.68
N ARG A 167 -7.51 16.42 -19.78
CA ARG A 167 -8.39 15.30 -19.41
C ARG A 167 -9.63 15.76 -18.65
N SER A 168 -9.49 16.79 -17.81
CA SER A 168 -10.57 17.28 -16.96
C SER A 168 -11.36 18.41 -17.60
N ALA A 169 -12.67 18.48 -17.32
CA ALA A 169 -13.50 19.61 -17.74
C ALA A 169 -13.01 20.94 -17.14
N VAL A 170 -12.34 20.90 -15.98
CA VAL A 170 -11.80 22.10 -15.35
C VAL A 170 -10.63 22.64 -16.15
N GLN A 171 -9.64 21.83 -16.48
CA GLN A 171 -8.51 22.32 -17.28
C GLN A 171 -8.99 22.79 -18.65
N GLN A 172 -9.93 22.08 -19.27
CA GLN A 172 -10.59 22.56 -20.48
C GLN A 172 -11.22 23.96 -20.27
N TRP A 173 -11.88 24.19 -19.14
CA TRP A 173 -12.44 25.51 -18.80
C TRP A 173 -11.39 26.60 -18.53
N ILE A 174 -10.24 26.24 -17.95
CA ILE A 174 -9.15 27.17 -17.61
C ILE A 174 -8.33 27.52 -18.87
N GLU A 175 -7.97 26.53 -19.68
CA GLU A 175 -7.08 26.69 -20.84
C GLU A 175 -7.79 27.19 -22.08
N GLY A 176 -9.08 26.91 -22.22
CA GLY A 176 -9.86 27.34 -23.38
C GLY A 176 -10.09 28.84 -23.42
N ASP A 177 -10.21 29.39 -24.63
CA ASP A 177 -10.55 30.79 -24.84
C ASP A 177 -12.03 31.03 -24.53
N ALA A 178 -12.33 31.97 -23.63
CA ALA A 178 -13.70 32.27 -23.23
C ALA A 178 -14.53 32.83 -24.38
N VAL A 179 -15.69 32.22 -24.65
CA VAL A 179 -16.63 32.65 -25.70
C VAL A 179 -17.92 33.17 -25.08
N SER A 180 -18.36 34.36 -25.50
CA SER A 180 -19.60 34.99 -25.01
C SER A 180 -20.86 34.51 -25.74
N GLU A 181 -20.73 34.08 -27.00
CA GLU A 181 -21.82 33.51 -27.82
C GLU A 181 -21.28 32.22 -28.47
N PRO A 182 -21.65 31.03 -27.97
CA PRO A 182 -21.07 29.78 -28.46
C PRO A 182 -21.45 29.52 -29.93
N GLU A 183 -20.48 29.09 -30.72
CA GLU A 183 -20.64 28.62 -32.09
C GLU A 183 -20.59 27.07 -32.14
N PRO A 184 -21.24 26.41 -33.13
CA PRO A 184 -21.15 24.96 -33.26
C PRO A 184 -19.70 24.48 -33.24
N GLY A 185 -19.39 23.55 -32.34
CA GLY A 185 -18.04 23.02 -32.13
C GLY A 185 -17.42 23.46 -30.81
N ASP A 186 -17.85 24.57 -30.24
CA ASP A 186 -17.36 25.06 -28.94
C ASP A 186 -17.70 24.08 -27.81
N ALA A 187 -16.81 23.99 -26.83
CA ALA A 187 -17.10 23.26 -25.60
C ALA A 187 -17.98 24.12 -24.68
N VAL A 188 -19.09 23.58 -24.22
CA VAL A 188 -20.01 24.24 -23.27
C VAL A 188 -19.92 23.60 -21.91
N PHE A 189 -19.94 24.42 -20.86
CA PHE A 189 -19.67 24.00 -19.49
C PHE A 189 -20.87 24.23 -18.58
N PHE A 190 -21.10 23.27 -17.69
CA PHE A 190 -22.25 23.25 -16.79
C PHE A 190 -21.82 22.89 -15.36
N GLN A 191 -22.22 23.72 -14.39
CA GLN A 191 -21.92 23.52 -12.97
C GLN A 191 -22.89 22.52 -12.34
N GLY A 192 -22.38 21.34 -11.97
CA GLY A 192 -23.07 20.33 -11.18
C GLY A 192 -22.42 20.11 -9.81
N SER A 193 -22.45 18.87 -9.31
CA SER A 193 -21.58 18.41 -8.22
C SER A 193 -20.10 18.33 -8.65
N TYR A 194 -19.85 18.33 -9.96
CA TYR A 194 -18.57 18.54 -10.62
C TYR A 194 -18.82 19.37 -11.88
N LEU A 195 -17.75 19.91 -12.47
CA LEU A 195 -17.86 20.64 -13.72
C LEU A 195 -18.06 19.67 -14.88
N MET A 196 -19.13 19.84 -15.64
CA MET A 196 -19.45 19.02 -16.80
C MET A 196 -19.18 19.79 -18.08
N SER A 197 -18.79 19.09 -19.14
CA SER A 197 -18.52 19.67 -20.46
C SER A 197 -19.30 18.94 -21.58
N GLY A 198 -19.71 19.66 -22.61
CA GLY A 198 -20.35 19.10 -23.80
C GLY A 198 -19.94 19.86 -25.06
N ILE A 199 -20.39 19.40 -26.22
CA ILE A 199 -20.12 20.05 -27.52
C ILE A 199 -21.36 20.80 -27.97
N TYR A 200 -21.25 22.11 -28.21
CA TYR A 200 -22.35 22.91 -28.73
C TYR A 200 -22.62 22.60 -30.20
N ILE A 201 -23.91 22.47 -30.55
CA ILE A 201 -24.35 22.11 -31.92
C ILE A 201 -25.33 23.14 -32.50
N GLY A 202 -25.44 24.33 -31.90
CA GLY A 202 -26.26 25.45 -32.38
C GLY A 202 -27.65 25.56 -31.76
N HIS A 203 -28.20 26.79 -31.74
CA HIS A 203 -29.56 27.11 -31.28
C HIS A 203 -29.87 26.62 -29.85
N GLY A 204 -28.91 26.83 -28.94
CA GLY A 204 -29.03 26.42 -27.55
C GLY A 204 -28.85 24.91 -27.33
N ARG A 205 -28.53 24.13 -28.37
CA ARG A 205 -28.40 22.67 -28.30
C ARG A 205 -26.94 22.25 -28.14
N PHE A 206 -26.73 21.14 -27.45
CA PHE A 206 -25.41 20.57 -27.21
C PHE A 206 -25.50 19.06 -27.00
N VAL A 207 -24.39 18.36 -27.21
CA VAL A 207 -24.25 16.93 -26.96
C VAL A 207 -23.38 16.72 -25.72
N ILE A 208 -23.83 15.84 -24.83
CA ILE A 208 -23.14 15.54 -23.57
C ILE A 208 -23.38 14.08 -23.17
N VAL A 209 -22.44 13.50 -22.42
CA VAL A 209 -22.65 12.21 -21.76
C VAL A 209 -23.65 12.37 -20.62
N THR A 210 -24.64 11.47 -20.55
CA THR A 210 -25.61 11.36 -19.46
C THR A 210 -25.81 9.91 -19.05
N SER A 211 -26.64 9.66 -18.02
CA SER A 211 -27.04 8.30 -17.65
C SER A 211 -27.80 7.54 -18.75
N GLU A 212 -28.32 8.24 -19.77
CA GLU A 212 -29.00 7.66 -20.94
C GLU A 212 -28.02 7.36 -22.10
N GLY A 213 -26.72 7.62 -21.90
CA GLY A 213 -25.70 7.60 -22.95
C GLY A 213 -25.38 9.01 -23.46
N ILE A 214 -24.77 9.08 -24.64
CA ILE A 214 -24.40 10.33 -25.32
C ILE A 214 -25.68 10.93 -25.90
N SER A 215 -26.10 12.08 -25.37
CA SER A 215 -27.43 12.63 -25.59
C SER A 215 -27.41 14.10 -25.96
N GLU A 216 -28.33 14.49 -26.84
CA GLU A 216 -28.63 15.89 -27.12
C GLU A 216 -29.46 16.50 -25.97
N ARG A 217 -29.09 17.73 -25.60
CA ARG A 217 -29.79 18.57 -24.63
C ARG A 217 -29.89 19.98 -25.19
N ASN A 218 -30.76 20.78 -24.58
CA ASN A 218 -30.94 22.17 -24.98
C ASN A 218 -30.95 23.07 -23.72
N MET A 219 -30.00 23.99 -23.63
CA MET A 219 -29.83 24.88 -22.47
C MET A 219 -30.79 26.06 -22.44
N GLU A 220 -31.43 26.40 -23.56
CA GLU A 220 -32.42 27.49 -23.63
C GLU A 220 -33.81 27.03 -23.21
N THR A 221 -34.15 25.76 -23.48
CA THR A 221 -35.47 25.19 -23.22
C THR A 221 -35.52 24.31 -21.97
N SER A 222 -34.37 23.83 -21.49
CA SER A 222 -34.28 23.05 -20.25
C SER A 222 -33.93 23.95 -19.07
N SER A 223 -34.80 24.03 -18.07
CA SER A 223 -34.48 24.73 -16.82
C SER A 223 -33.29 24.09 -16.08
N TYR A 224 -33.13 22.76 -16.15
CA TYR A 224 -32.04 22.05 -15.50
C TYR A 224 -30.67 22.45 -16.06
N TRP A 225 -30.54 22.46 -17.39
CA TRP A 225 -29.28 22.78 -18.06
C TRP A 225 -29.05 24.28 -18.17
N GLY A 226 -30.10 25.08 -18.39
CA GLY A 226 -30.01 26.53 -18.44
C GLY A 226 -29.54 27.16 -17.12
N GLU A 227 -30.03 26.66 -15.97
CA GLU A 227 -29.57 27.13 -14.64
C GLU A 227 -28.13 26.72 -14.31
N ARG A 228 -27.61 25.68 -14.95
CA ARG A 228 -26.25 25.16 -14.71
C ARG A 228 -25.23 25.68 -15.70
N TYR A 229 -25.65 26.23 -16.84
CA TYR A 229 -24.75 26.72 -17.86
C TYR A 229 -23.89 27.87 -17.30
N ILE A 230 -22.57 27.70 -17.32
CA ILE A 230 -21.63 28.72 -16.82
C ILE A 230 -20.85 29.42 -17.92
N GLY A 231 -20.81 28.86 -19.13
CA GLY A 231 -20.16 29.49 -20.28
C GLY A 231 -19.65 28.48 -21.32
N ALA A 232 -18.97 29.00 -22.34
CA ALA A 232 -18.35 28.20 -23.39
C ALA A 232 -16.86 28.54 -23.56
N ARG A 233 -16.13 27.58 -24.14
CA ARG A 233 -14.73 27.69 -24.52
C ARG A 233 -14.49 27.27 -25.96
N HIS A 234 -13.59 27.99 -26.60
CA HIS A 234 -13.03 27.64 -27.90
C HIS A 234 -11.57 27.16 -27.72
N PHE A 235 -11.12 26.25 -28.58
CA PHE A 235 -9.75 25.76 -28.57
C PHE A 235 -9.17 25.78 -29.98
N GLU A 236 -8.03 26.44 -30.15
CA GLU A 236 -7.30 26.53 -31.43
C GLU A 236 -5.92 25.87 -31.39
N SER A 237 -5.38 25.55 -30.21
CA SER A 237 -4.03 25.00 -30.06
C SER A 237 -3.98 23.50 -30.29
N THR A 238 -3.01 23.03 -31.09
CA THR A 238 -2.66 21.61 -31.24
C THR A 238 -1.50 21.19 -30.33
N GLU A 239 -0.94 22.12 -29.53
CA GLU A 239 0.06 21.75 -28.54
C GLU A 239 -0.62 20.93 -27.44
N PRO A 240 -0.10 19.72 -27.13
CA PRO A 240 -0.67 18.91 -26.07
C PRO A 240 -0.61 19.68 -24.75
N PRO A 241 -1.61 19.53 -23.87
CA PRO A 241 -1.54 20.09 -22.53
C PRO A 241 -0.27 19.58 -21.86
N VAL A 242 0.41 20.45 -21.11
CA VAL A 242 1.59 20.06 -20.34
C VAL A 242 1.08 19.06 -19.29
N SER A 243 1.25 17.76 -19.54
CA SER A 243 1.00 16.78 -18.50
C SER A 243 2.06 16.97 -17.43
N THR A 244 1.61 17.05 -16.18
CA THR A 244 2.50 16.89 -15.03
C THR A 244 3.14 15.50 -15.13
N ASP A 245 4.45 15.43 -15.42
CA ASP A 245 5.28 14.22 -15.43
C ASP A 245 5.48 13.64 -14.00
N ASP A 246 4.43 13.68 -13.16
CA ASP A 246 4.48 13.19 -11.78
C ASP A 246 3.86 11.79 -11.71
N GLU A 247 4.69 10.79 -11.46
CA GLU A 247 4.31 9.37 -11.46
C GLU A 247 3.24 9.03 -10.41
N ILE A 248 3.19 9.76 -9.29
CA ILE A 248 2.17 9.58 -8.24
C ILE A 248 0.80 10.02 -8.79
N VAL A 249 0.74 11.19 -9.44
CA VAL A 249 -0.49 11.71 -10.06
C VAL A 249 -0.93 10.84 -11.25
N GLU A 250 0.02 10.35 -12.05
CA GLU A 250 -0.27 9.43 -13.16
C GLU A 250 -0.95 8.16 -12.67
N LEU A 251 -0.36 7.46 -11.70
CA LEU A 251 -0.96 6.25 -11.13
C LEU A 251 -2.31 6.56 -10.46
N ALA A 252 -2.41 7.65 -9.70
CA ALA A 252 -3.67 8.09 -9.10
C ALA A 252 -4.79 8.26 -10.15
N ARG A 253 -4.47 8.82 -11.33
CA ARG A 253 -5.41 8.99 -12.44
C ARG A 253 -5.77 7.66 -13.13
N GLU A 254 -4.86 6.70 -13.19
CA GLU A 254 -5.16 5.34 -13.70
C GLU A 254 -6.17 4.60 -12.83
N LEU A 255 -6.18 4.89 -11.52
CA LEU A 255 -7.10 4.28 -10.54
C LEU A 255 -8.50 4.91 -10.52
N ILE A 256 -8.77 5.96 -11.32
CA ILE A 256 -10.10 6.55 -11.42
C ILE A 256 -11.13 5.49 -11.86
N GLY A 257 -12.21 5.38 -11.09
CA GLY A 257 -13.24 4.37 -11.27
C GLY A 257 -13.12 3.15 -10.36
N SER A 258 -12.00 2.97 -9.65
CA SER A 258 -11.91 1.95 -8.59
C SER A 258 -12.99 2.18 -7.51
N PRO A 259 -13.63 1.12 -7.00
CA PRO A 259 -14.76 1.26 -6.10
C PRO A 259 -14.33 1.78 -4.72
N TYR A 260 -15.30 2.26 -3.95
CA TYR A 260 -15.10 2.57 -2.54
C TYR A 260 -15.22 1.33 -1.67
N ASN A 261 -14.28 1.15 -0.75
CA ASN A 261 -14.37 0.12 0.27
C ASN A 261 -13.63 0.56 1.56
N ARG A 262 -14.35 0.56 2.69
CA ARG A 262 -13.82 0.98 3.99
C ARG A 262 -12.65 0.10 4.49
N SER A 263 -12.55 -1.13 4.00
CA SER A 263 -11.47 -2.07 4.37
C SER A 263 -10.65 -2.53 3.17
N GLY A 264 -10.88 -1.95 1.99
CA GLY A 264 -10.16 -2.32 0.79
C GLY A 264 -8.87 -1.54 0.64
N THR A 265 -7.86 -2.19 0.08
CA THR A 265 -6.50 -1.68 -0.06
C THR A 265 -5.94 -1.88 -1.47
N ASN A 266 -6.78 -2.25 -2.43
CA ASN A 266 -6.36 -2.49 -3.82
C ASN A 266 -7.47 -2.11 -4.82
N PRO A 267 -7.12 -1.97 -6.12
CA PRO A 267 -8.06 -1.46 -7.14
C PRO A 267 -9.30 -2.32 -7.37
N ASP A 268 -9.22 -3.64 -7.13
CA ASP A 268 -10.32 -4.59 -7.33
C ASP A 268 -11.29 -4.59 -6.14
N GLU A 269 -10.76 -4.59 -4.91
CA GLU A 269 -11.54 -4.54 -3.69
C GLU A 269 -12.11 -3.15 -3.40
N GLY A 270 -11.45 -2.12 -3.94
CA GLY A 270 -11.74 -0.72 -3.70
C GLY A 270 -10.91 -0.11 -2.58
N PHE A 271 -11.08 1.20 -2.37
CA PHE A 271 -10.28 1.96 -1.42
C PHE A 271 -11.13 2.83 -0.50
N HIS A 272 -10.58 3.17 0.67
CA HIS A 272 -10.91 4.42 1.36
C HIS A 272 -9.81 5.45 1.08
N SER A 273 -10.00 6.71 1.47
CA SER A 273 -9.07 7.80 1.13
C SER A 273 -7.62 7.52 1.55
N GLY A 274 -7.40 7.09 2.79
CA GLY A 274 -6.07 6.74 3.29
C GLY A 274 -5.44 5.51 2.62
N SER A 275 -6.19 4.42 2.38
CA SER A 275 -5.64 3.24 1.69
C SER A 275 -5.36 3.49 0.21
N PHE A 276 -6.09 4.41 -0.42
CA PHE A 276 -5.79 4.90 -1.76
C PHE A 276 -4.43 5.60 -1.81
N VAL A 277 -4.17 6.53 -0.89
CA VAL A 277 -2.87 7.21 -0.79
C VAL A 277 -1.76 6.20 -0.51
N PHE A 278 -1.96 5.31 0.47
CA PHE A 278 -1.00 4.25 0.78
C PHE A 278 -0.63 3.45 -0.47
N TYR A 279 -1.62 2.95 -1.21
CA TYR A 279 -1.39 2.14 -2.41
C TYR A 279 -0.60 2.90 -3.48
N VAL A 280 -0.97 4.15 -3.78
CA VAL A 280 -0.27 4.93 -4.81
C VAL A 280 1.19 5.19 -4.40
N PHE A 281 1.43 5.58 -3.15
CA PHE A 281 2.79 5.85 -2.69
C PHE A 281 3.62 4.57 -2.56
N GLU A 282 3.05 3.47 -2.10
CA GLU A 282 3.73 2.17 -2.04
C GLU A 282 4.17 1.72 -3.44
N GLU A 283 3.27 1.77 -4.43
CA GLU A 283 3.56 1.31 -5.80
C GLU A 283 4.61 2.17 -6.51
N ILE A 284 4.60 3.50 -6.30
CA ILE A 284 5.52 4.42 -6.99
C ILE A 284 6.85 4.56 -6.24
N THR A 285 6.81 4.69 -4.91
CA THR A 285 7.97 5.05 -4.11
C THR A 285 8.53 3.88 -3.30
N GLY A 286 7.73 2.83 -3.08
CA GLY A 286 8.04 1.74 -2.14
C GLY A 286 7.86 2.12 -0.66
N SER A 287 7.46 3.36 -0.36
CA SER A 287 7.32 3.87 1.01
C SER A 287 5.99 3.47 1.64
N TRP A 288 6.06 2.99 2.87
CA TRP A 288 4.90 2.53 3.65
C TRP A 288 4.36 3.65 4.51
N LEU A 289 3.56 4.53 3.90
CA LEU A 289 2.88 5.59 4.63
C LEU A 289 1.78 5.04 5.55
N SER A 290 1.30 5.84 6.49
CA SER A 290 0.14 5.46 7.30
C SER A 290 -1.13 5.45 6.45
N MET A 291 -2.04 4.48 6.67
CA MET A 291 -3.38 4.51 6.07
C MET A 291 -4.33 5.41 6.88
N ARG A 292 -3.90 5.91 8.05
CA ARG A 292 -4.67 6.83 8.90
C ARG A 292 -4.49 8.25 8.38
N THR A 293 -5.58 8.87 7.95
CA THR A 293 -5.56 10.24 7.43
C THR A 293 -4.98 11.27 8.41
N ALA A 294 -5.27 11.13 9.70
CA ALA A 294 -4.73 12.04 10.72
C ALA A 294 -3.20 11.92 10.83
N SER A 295 -2.68 10.69 10.83
CA SER A 295 -1.24 10.44 10.86
C SER A 295 -0.56 10.95 9.58
N LEU A 296 -1.20 10.79 8.42
CA LEU A 296 -0.71 11.33 7.16
C LEU A 296 -0.54 12.86 7.22
N PHE A 297 -1.55 13.55 7.76
CA PHE A 297 -1.56 15.00 7.89
C PHE A 297 -0.55 15.52 8.92
N GLU A 298 -0.33 14.79 10.01
CA GLU A 298 0.60 15.20 11.06
C GLU A 298 2.07 14.98 10.67
N THR A 299 2.35 13.92 9.89
CA THR A 299 3.73 13.51 9.56
C THR A 299 4.31 14.30 8.38
N GLY A 300 3.48 14.69 7.40
CA GLY A 300 3.97 15.41 6.22
C GLY A 300 4.32 16.87 6.49
N ASP A 301 5.21 17.43 5.68
CA ASP A 301 5.58 18.83 5.76
C ASP A 301 4.42 19.72 5.31
N SER A 302 3.99 20.68 6.14
CA SER A 302 2.85 21.55 5.81
C SER A 302 3.13 22.41 4.57
N VAL A 303 2.16 22.44 3.65
CA VAL A 303 2.21 23.22 2.41
C VAL A 303 1.03 24.20 2.35
N GLU A 304 1.33 25.45 2.03
CA GLU A 304 0.30 26.47 1.77
C GLU A 304 -0.38 26.21 0.42
N ARG A 305 -1.67 26.58 0.30
CA ARG A 305 -2.46 26.23 -0.91
C ARG A 305 -1.88 26.77 -2.21
N ASP A 306 -1.26 27.95 -2.19
CA ASP A 306 -0.62 28.56 -3.36
C ASP A 306 0.78 28.00 -3.68
N GLU A 307 1.29 27.10 -2.83
CA GLU A 307 2.56 26.39 -2.99
C GLU A 307 2.37 24.89 -3.31
N LEU A 308 1.13 24.47 -3.58
CA LEU A 308 0.80 23.09 -3.93
C LEU A 308 1.49 22.66 -5.23
N GLU A 309 2.10 21.48 -5.16
CA GLU A 309 2.76 20.80 -6.26
C GLU A 309 2.07 19.44 -6.52
N PRO A 310 2.11 18.92 -7.76
CA PRO A 310 1.66 17.57 -8.07
C PRO A 310 2.25 16.55 -7.08
N GLY A 311 1.40 15.63 -6.58
CA GLY A 311 1.80 14.63 -5.59
C GLY A 311 1.59 15.04 -4.13
N ASP A 312 1.39 16.34 -3.84
CA ASP A 312 1.03 16.79 -2.48
C ASP A 312 -0.28 16.16 -2.01
N LEU A 313 -0.42 15.97 -0.70
CA LEU A 313 -1.65 15.45 -0.11
C LEU A 313 -2.53 16.61 0.36
N VAL A 314 -3.78 16.64 -0.10
CA VAL A 314 -4.78 17.64 0.28
C VAL A 314 -5.85 17.02 1.18
N PHE A 315 -6.21 17.74 2.25
CA PHE A 315 -7.06 17.21 3.32
C PHE A 315 -8.36 18.00 3.45
N PHE A 316 -9.44 17.26 3.70
CA PHE A 316 -10.78 17.81 3.86
C PHE A 316 -11.50 17.15 5.04
N GLU A 317 -12.44 17.86 5.67
CA GLU A 317 -13.38 17.25 6.63
C GLU A 317 -14.58 16.63 5.91
N ASN A 318 -14.93 15.39 6.24
CA ASN A 318 -16.18 14.79 5.74
C ASN A 318 -17.40 15.24 6.58
N ASP A 319 -18.60 14.72 6.28
CA ASP A 319 -19.82 15.07 7.03
C ASP A 319 -19.84 14.56 8.48
N GLU A 320 -18.97 13.62 8.82
CA GLU A 320 -18.73 13.10 10.18
C GLU A 320 -17.60 13.84 10.91
N GLN A 321 -17.05 14.91 10.30
CA GLN A 321 -15.90 15.68 10.80
C GLN A 321 -14.61 14.86 10.89
N GLU A 322 -14.51 13.78 10.12
CA GLU A 322 -13.27 13.01 9.97
C GLU A 322 -12.46 13.53 8.79
N LEU A 323 -11.13 13.50 8.90
CA LEU A 323 -10.24 13.84 7.81
C LEU A 323 -10.30 12.80 6.69
N ILE A 324 -10.46 13.28 5.47
CA ILE A 324 -10.25 12.53 4.22
C ILE A 324 -9.13 13.21 3.43
N VAL A 325 -8.39 12.41 2.67
CA VAL A 325 -7.20 12.85 1.91
C VAL A 325 -7.36 12.53 0.43
N GLY A 326 -6.86 13.41 -0.42
CA GLY A 326 -6.66 13.18 -1.84
C GLY A 326 -5.24 13.56 -2.26
N ILE A 327 -4.85 13.12 -3.45
CA ILE A 327 -3.56 13.44 -4.07
C ILE A 327 -3.78 14.63 -5.00
N TYR A 328 -3.10 15.74 -4.73
CA TYR A 328 -3.12 16.93 -5.56
C TYR A 328 -2.50 16.63 -6.93
N ALA A 329 -3.20 17.04 -7.97
CA ALA A 329 -2.69 16.97 -9.33
C ALA A 329 -2.12 18.33 -9.74
N GLU A 330 -2.98 19.27 -10.08
CA GLU A 330 -2.60 20.60 -10.58
C GLU A 330 -3.82 21.50 -10.64
N ASN A 331 -3.63 22.83 -10.60
CA ASN A 331 -4.71 23.80 -10.77
C ASN A 331 -5.94 23.53 -9.87
N ASP A 332 -5.70 23.29 -8.58
CA ASP A 332 -6.74 22.93 -7.59
C ASP A 332 -7.47 21.61 -7.86
N GLN A 333 -6.99 20.79 -8.79
CA GLN A 333 -7.45 19.44 -9.00
C GLN A 333 -6.76 18.45 -8.07
N PHE A 334 -7.50 17.41 -7.69
CA PHE A 334 -6.98 16.33 -6.87
C PHE A 334 -7.79 15.05 -7.11
N ILE A 335 -7.17 13.90 -6.87
CA ILE A 335 -7.79 12.58 -6.99
C ILE A 335 -8.05 12.05 -5.59
N ILE A 336 -9.25 11.53 -5.34
CA ILE A 336 -9.66 11.06 -4.01
C ILE A 336 -10.59 9.85 -4.10
N ALA A 337 -10.41 8.90 -3.18
CA ALA A 337 -11.36 7.81 -2.95
C ALA A 337 -12.47 8.25 -1.98
N THR A 338 -13.71 8.29 -2.46
CA THR A 338 -14.91 8.61 -1.67
C THR A 338 -15.99 7.57 -1.89
N SER A 339 -17.18 7.71 -1.30
CA SER A 339 -18.30 6.76 -1.45
C SER A 339 -18.74 6.45 -2.89
N SER A 340 -18.32 7.27 -3.87
CA SER A 340 -18.59 7.08 -5.30
C SER A 340 -17.44 6.38 -6.04
N GLY A 341 -16.37 6.01 -5.34
CA GLY A 341 -15.14 5.46 -5.89
C GLY A 341 -14.00 6.47 -5.91
N VAL A 342 -12.90 6.09 -6.56
CA VAL A 342 -11.77 6.97 -6.88
C VAL A 342 -12.19 7.90 -8.02
N GLU A 343 -12.15 9.21 -7.77
CA GLU A 343 -12.51 10.20 -8.77
C GLU A 343 -11.66 11.46 -8.66
N GLU A 344 -11.50 12.16 -9.78
CA GLU A 344 -10.91 13.49 -9.82
C GLU A 344 -11.94 14.55 -9.40
N ARG A 345 -11.47 15.53 -8.64
CA ARG A 345 -12.25 16.62 -8.05
C ARG A 345 -11.51 17.94 -8.23
N HIS A 346 -12.19 19.02 -7.87
CA HIS A 346 -11.64 20.36 -7.89
C HIS A 346 -11.97 21.05 -6.58
N MET A 347 -10.99 21.71 -5.96
CA MET A 347 -11.19 22.33 -4.65
C MET A 347 -12.11 23.55 -4.73
N GLU A 348 -11.90 24.46 -5.68
CA GLU A 348 -12.75 25.67 -5.84
C GLU A 348 -14.15 25.37 -6.43
N TYR A 349 -14.23 24.70 -7.57
CA TYR A 349 -15.51 24.50 -8.27
C TYR A 349 -16.40 23.38 -7.70
N ASN A 350 -15.97 22.69 -6.64
CA ASN A 350 -16.83 21.80 -5.89
C ASN A 350 -17.05 22.36 -4.49
N ARG A 351 -18.24 22.93 -4.29
CA ARG A 351 -18.67 23.55 -3.04
C ARG A 351 -18.45 22.68 -1.79
N TYR A 352 -18.58 21.36 -1.92
CA TYR A 352 -18.32 20.46 -0.79
C TYR A 352 -16.88 20.60 -0.31
N TYR A 353 -15.91 20.47 -1.22
CA TYR A 353 -14.49 20.52 -0.90
C TYR A 353 -14.00 21.95 -0.65
N GLU A 354 -14.56 22.95 -1.35
CA GLU A 354 -14.28 24.37 -1.11
C GLU A 354 -14.54 24.76 0.35
N GLU A 355 -15.70 24.35 0.89
CA GLU A 355 -16.11 24.68 2.26
C GLU A 355 -15.42 23.82 3.32
N ARG A 356 -14.74 22.72 2.93
CA ARG A 356 -14.21 21.68 3.84
C ARG A 356 -12.70 21.49 3.78
N TYR A 357 -11.98 22.29 2.99
CA TYR A 357 -10.53 22.22 2.92
C TYR A 357 -9.89 22.54 4.28
N VAL A 358 -9.02 21.65 4.75
CA VAL A 358 -8.33 21.75 6.04
C VAL A 358 -6.90 22.25 5.86
N GLY A 359 -6.19 21.71 4.87
CA GLY A 359 -4.79 22.01 4.62
C GLY A 359 -4.16 20.98 3.69
N ALA A 360 -2.86 21.08 3.48
CA ALA A 360 -2.09 20.15 2.67
C ALA A 360 -0.73 19.86 3.28
N VAL A 361 -0.18 18.70 2.93
CA VAL A 361 1.18 18.32 3.28
C VAL A 361 1.93 17.69 2.12
N ARG A 362 3.25 17.81 2.13
CA ARG A 362 4.18 17.20 1.18
C ARG A 362 4.99 16.11 1.88
N TYR A 363 5.12 14.97 1.20
CA TYR A 363 6.03 13.91 1.61
C TYR A 363 7.34 14.08 0.85
N THR A 364 8.32 14.72 1.51
CA THR A 364 9.64 14.95 0.95
C THR A 364 10.42 13.63 0.81
N GLY A 365 11.48 13.64 0.01
CA GLY A 365 12.33 12.46 -0.17
C GLY A 365 12.88 11.89 1.15
N GLU A 366 13.13 12.75 2.14
CA GLU A 366 13.56 12.31 3.48
C GLU A 366 12.45 11.53 4.22
N LEU A 367 11.22 12.06 4.23
CA LEU A 367 10.08 11.39 4.86
C LEU A 367 9.74 10.06 4.16
N LEU A 368 9.83 10.04 2.83
CA LEU A 368 9.63 8.84 2.03
C LEU A 368 10.71 7.79 2.32
N GLU A 369 11.98 8.19 2.42
CA GLU A 369 13.09 7.31 2.79
C GLU A 369 12.88 6.71 4.19
N LYS A 370 12.50 7.51 5.18
CA LYS A 370 12.24 7.01 6.54
C LYS A 370 11.04 6.07 6.62
N ALA A 371 10.04 6.22 5.74
CA ALA A 371 8.92 5.29 5.63
C ALA A 371 9.21 4.07 4.73
N HIS A 372 10.37 4.00 4.08
CA HIS A 372 10.69 2.93 3.13
C HIS A 372 11.32 1.71 3.84
N PRO A 373 10.80 0.48 3.64
CA PRO A 373 11.34 -0.72 4.30
C PRO A 373 12.83 -0.97 4.05
N SER A 374 13.32 -0.71 2.83
CA SER A 374 14.73 -0.93 2.47
C SER A 374 15.71 -0.06 3.25
N THR A 375 15.24 1.05 3.84
CA THR A 375 16.06 1.91 4.73
C THR A 375 16.58 1.12 5.93
N TYR A 376 15.84 0.10 6.35
CA TYR A 376 16.12 -0.68 7.55
C TYR A 376 16.65 -2.09 7.28
N GLU A 377 16.72 -2.54 6.03
CA GLU A 377 17.20 -3.89 5.65
C GLU A 377 18.66 -4.14 6.07
N ASN A 378 19.47 -3.09 6.13
CA ASN A 378 20.89 -3.14 6.53
C ASN A 378 21.14 -2.47 7.89
N ALA A 379 20.10 -2.27 8.70
CA ALA A 379 20.25 -1.67 10.03
C ALA A 379 21.23 -2.48 10.90
N ASP A 380 22.02 -1.78 11.72
CA ASP A 380 23.00 -2.42 12.60
C ASP A 380 22.33 -3.40 13.59
N HIS A 381 21.17 -3.01 14.13
CA HIS A 381 20.45 -3.82 15.10
C HIS A 381 19.70 -4.99 14.44
N PRO A 382 19.93 -6.26 14.86
CA PRO A 382 19.36 -7.43 14.20
C PRO A 382 17.82 -7.50 14.27
N VAL A 383 17.21 -7.08 15.38
CA VAL A 383 15.73 -7.01 15.52
C VAL A 383 15.11 -6.05 14.50
N VAL A 384 15.78 -4.93 14.18
CA VAL A 384 15.28 -3.97 13.19
C VAL A 384 15.28 -4.60 11.80
N ARG A 385 16.39 -5.24 11.40
CA ARG A 385 16.45 -5.98 10.13
C ARG A 385 15.42 -7.10 10.06
N GLU A 386 15.25 -7.84 11.15
CA GLU A 386 14.29 -8.95 11.24
C GLU A 386 12.85 -8.44 11.07
N SER A 387 12.53 -7.28 11.64
CA SER A 387 11.18 -6.71 11.61
C SER A 387 10.65 -6.43 10.20
N MET A 388 11.53 -6.07 9.26
CA MET A 388 11.16 -5.77 7.88
C MET A 388 10.54 -6.96 7.15
N LYS A 389 10.88 -8.20 7.55
CA LYS A 389 10.32 -9.43 6.96
C LYS A 389 8.82 -9.61 7.21
N TYR A 390 8.27 -8.88 8.18
CA TYR A 390 6.91 -9.08 8.67
C TYR A 390 5.96 -7.94 8.31
N LEU A 391 6.42 -6.92 7.59
CA LEU A 391 5.56 -5.85 7.09
C LEU A 391 4.42 -6.43 6.24
N GLY A 392 3.22 -5.86 6.41
CA GLY A 392 2.00 -6.32 5.76
C GLY A 392 1.34 -7.54 6.42
N THR A 393 1.96 -8.14 7.44
CA THR A 393 1.31 -9.25 8.16
C THR A 393 0.05 -8.75 8.86
N PRO A 394 -1.13 -9.37 8.65
CA PRO A 394 -2.38 -8.90 9.23
C PRO A 394 -2.35 -8.85 10.76
N TYR A 395 -2.92 -7.78 11.32
CA TYR A 395 -3.09 -7.66 12.76
C TYR A 395 -4.24 -8.55 13.24
N LEU A 396 -3.99 -9.34 14.28
CA LEU A 396 -5.02 -10.06 15.00
C LEU A 396 -4.77 -9.95 16.49
N MET A 397 -5.72 -9.35 17.21
CA MET A 397 -5.68 -9.27 18.68
C MET A 397 -5.53 -10.68 19.28
N THR A 398 -4.53 -10.90 20.13
CA THR A 398 -4.14 -12.21 20.70
C THR A 398 -3.61 -13.24 19.68
N GLY A 399 -3.44 -12.84 18.41
CA GLY A 399 -2.90 -13.68 17.34
C GLY A 399 -1.45 -14.06 17.62
N SER A 400 -1.06 -15.28 17.24
CA SER A 400 0.26 -15.85 17.55
C SER A 400 0.77 -16.78 16.46
N THR A 401 0.34 -16.53 15.22
CA THR A 401 0.79 -17.26 14.03
C THR A 401 1.26 -16.28 12.97
N LEU A 402 2.10 -16.72 12.04
CA LEU A 402 2.58 -15.86 10.95
C LEU A 402 1.50 -15.48 9.95
N ASP A 403 0.31 -16.10 10.01
CA ASP A 403 -0.85 -15.69 9.22
C ASP A 403 -1.47 -14.38 9.75
N ALA A 404 -1.45 -14.18 11.08
CA ALA A 404 -1.87 -12.95 11.74
C ALA A 404 -1.46 -12.93 13.23
N PHE A 405 -0.97 -11.79 13.73
CA PHE A 405 -0.52 -11.66 15.12
C PHE A 405 -0.73 -10.27 15.72
N ASP A 406 -0.52 -10.15 17.05
CA ASP A 406 -0.54 -8.88 17.77
C ASP A 406 0.87 -8.29 18.00
N CYS A 407 0.92 -7.05 18.50
CA CYS A 407 2.15 -6.31 18.76
C CYS A 407 3.12 -7.03 19.70
N SER A 408 2.63 -7.63 20.77
CA SER A 408 3.49 -8.34 21.73
C SER A 408 4.03 -9.65 21.18
N PHE A 409 3.30 -10.33 20.30
CA PHE A 409 3.82 -11.49 19.59
C PHE A 409 4.89 -11.11 18.57
N LEU A 410 4.69 -10.00 17.84
CA LEU A 410 5.73 -9.45 16.96
C LEU A 410 7.03 -9.23 17.75
N VAL A 411 7.00 -8.44 18.81
CA VAL A 411 8.19 -8.18 19.65
C VAL A 411 8.81 -9.48 20.18
N GLN A 412 8.00 -10.40 20.73
CA GLN A 412 8.50 -11.70 21.22
C GLN A 412 9.21 -12.49 20.11
N MET A 413 8.62 -12.55 18.93
CA MET A 413 9.12 -13.30 17.79
C MET A 413 10.42 -12.69 17.25
N LEU A 414 10.49 -11.37 17.09
CA LEU A 414 11.70 -10.69 16.59
C LEU A 414 12.90 -10.92 17.52
N PHE A 415 12.72 -10.76 18.82
CA PHE A 415 13.79 -10.95 19.79
C PHE A 415 14.22 -12.42 19.90
N ARG A 416 13.27 -13.36 19.79
CA ARG A 416 13.58 -14.79 19.76
C ARG A 416 14.38 -15.15 18.52
N ASP A 417 13.91 -14.74 17.34
CA ASP A 417 14.44 -15.23 16.06
C ASP A 417 15.74 -14.49 15.67
N ALA A 418 15.94 -13.25 16.14
CA ALA A 418 17.12 -12.45 15.82
C ALA A 418 18.25 -12.52 16.88
N MET A 419 17.92 -12.83 18.14
CA MET A 419 18.85 -12.68 19.27
C MET A 419 18.73 -13.79 20.34
N ASP A 420 17.92 -14.83 20.13
CA ASP A 420 17.68 -15.88 21.13
C ASP A 420 17.18 -15.34 22.50
N ILE A 421 16.44 -14.22 22.47
CA ILE A 421 15.84 -13.60 23.64
C ILE A 421 14.38 -14.03 23.78
N TYR A 422 14.04 -14.67 24.89
CA TYR A 422 12.70 -15.22 25.14
C TYR A 422 11.87 -14.28 26.01
N LEU A 423 11.19 -13.32 25.36
CA LEU A 423 10.32 -12.37 26.06
C LEU A 423 8.97 -13.02 26.46
N PRO A 424 8.33 -12.53 27.54
CA PRO A 424 6.95 -12.89 27.86
C PRO A 424 5.98 -12.65 26.69
N ARG A 425 4.91 -13.44 26.58
CA ARG A 425 3.97 -13.34 25.43
C ARG A 425 3.18 -12.04 25.38
N ILE A 426 2.90 -11.39 26.52
CA ILE A 426 1.96 -10.26 26.60
C ILE A 426 2.74 -8.99 26.97
N SER A 427 2.43 -7.86 26.32
CA SER A 427 3.14 -6.58 26.45
C SER A 427 3.36 -6.11 27.88
N TYR A 428 2.33 -6.15 28.74
CA TYR A 428 2.49 -5.71 30.15
C TYR A 428 3.48 -6.58 30.95
N LYS A 429 3.68 -7.85 30.56
CA LYS A 429 4.73 -8.71 31.15
C LYS A 429 6.09 -8.44 30.55
N GLN A 430 6.15 -8.12 29.25
CA GLN A 430 7.41 -7.70 28.62
C GLN A 430 7.94 -6.41 29.26
N TRP A 431 7.05 -5.51 29.69
CA TRP A 431 7.40 -4.31 30.47
C TRP A 431 8.06 -4.60 31.83
N GLU A 432 7.82 -5.77 32.44
CA GLU A 432 8.37 -6.14 33.75
C GLU A 432 9.83 -6.62 33.68
N VAL A 433 10.36 -6.86 32.48
CA VAL A 433 11.73 -7.36 32.25
C VAL A 433 12.56 -6.36 31.46
N GLY A 434 13.86 -6.66 31.28
CA GLY A 434 14.81 -5.82 30.54
C GLY A 434 15.26 -4.56 31.30
N GLU A 435 16.24 -3.88 30.70
CA GLU A 435 16.73 -2.58 31.18
C GLU A 435 15.69 -1.49 30.87
N THR A 436 15.49 -0.57 31.82
CA THR A 436 14.59 0.58 31.60
C THR A 436 15.37 1.73 31.01
N MET A 437 15.08 2.09 29.76
CA MET A 437 15.68 3.24 29.09
C MET A 437 14.91 4.53 29.43
N ILE A 438 13.60 4.50 29.24
CA ILE A 438 12.71 5.60 29.60
C ILE A 438 11.68 5.09 30.62
N PRO A 439 11.64 5.64 31.86
CA PRO A 439 10.75 5.17 32.90
C PRO A 439 9.30 5.64 32.69
N GLU A 440 8.36 4.94 33.32
CA GLU A 440 6.95 5.36 33.37
C GLU A 440 6.80 6.79 33.92
N GLY A 441 5.99 7.60 33.23
CA GLY A 441 5.69 8.98 33.60
C GLY A 441 6.75 10.01 33.18
N ALA A 442 7.72 9.60 32.35
CA ALA A 442 8.58 10.53 31.63
C ALA A 442 7.75 11.47 30.74
N ASP A 443 8.12 12.75 30.69
CA ASP A 443 7.49 13.75 29.84
C ASP A 443 8.08 13.63 28.42
N ILE A 444 7.39 12.89 27.55
CA ILE A 444 7.87 12.63 26.18
C ILE A 444 8.05 13.92 25.36
N GLU A 445 7.29 14.97 25.65
CA GLU A 445 7.40 16.26 24.95
C GLU A 445 8.70 17.01 25.31
N ALA A 446 9.37 16.59 26.39
CA ALA A 446 10.64 17.17 26.84
C ALA A 446 11.85 16.29 26.49
N ILE A 447 11.64 15.18 25.77
CA ILE A 447 12.66 14.18 25.46
C ILE A 447 12.83 14.10 23.94
N ASP A 448 14.09 14.15 23.50
CA ASP A 448 14.48 13.72 22.17
C ASP A 448 14.71 12.20 22.23
N LEU A 449 13.94 11.42 21.47
CA LEU A 449 14.01 9.96 21.56
C LEU A 449 15.36 9.43 21.04
N ASP A 450 15.98 10.08 20.06
CA ASP A 450 17.26 9.65 19.49
C ASP A 450 18.45 9.88 20.45
N ASP A 451 18.29 10.75 21.46
CA ASP A 451 19.28 10.97 22.52
C ASP A 451 19.24 9.87 23.61
N GLU A 452 18.07 9.27 23.84
CA GLU A 452 17.83 8.32 24.93
C GLU A 452 17.72 6.86 24.45
N LEU A 453 17.31 6.64 23.19
CA LEU A 453 17.04 5.33 22.61
C LEU A 453 17.99 5.02 21.45
N GLN A 454 18.16 3.73 21.19
CA GLN A 454 18.80 3.23 19.98
C GLN A 454 17.78 2.41 19.16
N PRO A 455 17.94 2.33 17.82
CA PRO A 455 17.15 1.41 17.00
C PRO A 455 17.21 0.00 17.58
N GLY A 456 16.04 -0.63 17.74
CA GLY A 456 15.88 -1.93 18.41
C GLY A 456 15.33 -1.84 19.84
N ASP A 457 15.40 -0.70 20.50
CA ASP A 457 14.71 -0.48 21.78
C ASP A 457 13.19 -0.60 21.61
N VAL A 458 12.49 -1.05 22.65
CA VAL A 458 11.05 -1.34 22.59
C VAL A 458 10.27 -0.30 23.37
N LEU A 459 9.38 0.39 22.67
CA LEU A 459 8.45 1.37 23.23
C LEU A 459 7.19 0.67 23.73
N TYR A 460 6.64 1.18 24.82
CA TYR A 460 5.42 0.68 25.45
C TYR A 460 4.41 1.80 25.59
N PHE A 461 3.15 1.45 25.35
CA PHE A 461 2.04 2.40 25.31
C PHE A 461 0.87 1.89 26.15
N SER A 462 0.15 2.81 26.80
CA SER A 462 -1.02 2.55 27.64
C SER A 462 -2.24 3.30 27.10
N GLY A 463 -3.44 2.83 27.42
CA GLY A 463 -4.67 3.54 27.06
C GLY A 463 -5.12 3.37 25.60
N THR A 464 -4.43 2.56 24.79
CA THR A 464 -4.83 2.34 23.38
C THR A 464 -6.11 1.50 23.28
N TRP A 465 -6.25 0.48 24.14
CA TRP A 465 -7.49 -0.32 24.28
C TRP A 465 -7.78 -0.79 25.72
N GLN A 466 -6.80 -0.69 26.63
CA GLN A 466 -6.97 -0.89 28.07
C GLN A 466 -6.15 0.17 28.84
N SER A 467 -6.44 0.38 30.13
CA SER A 467 -5.82 1.46 30.91
C SER A 467 -4.32 1.29 31.17
N ASP A 468 -3.88 0.05 31.37
CA ASP A 468 -2.46 -0.28 31.58
C ASP A 468 -1.77 -0.49 30.23
N ILE A 469 -0.49 -0.91 30.25
CA ILE A 469 0.26 -1.27 29.04
C ILE A 469 -0.61 -2.12 28.11
N SER A 470 -0.86 -1.60 26.91
CA SER A 470 -1.81 -2.13 25.94
C SER A 470 -1.20 -2.30 24.55
N HIS A 471 -0.10 -1.62 24.24
CA HIS A 471 0.58 -1.74 22.94
C HIS A 471 2.10 -1.66 23.08
N THR A 472 2.81 -2.16 22.08
CA THR A 472 4.27 -2.13 22.02
C THR A 472 4.76 -2.00 20.58
N ALA A 473 5.91 -1.38 20.39
CA ALA A 473 6.54 -1.15 19.10
C ALA A 473 8.06 -1.18 19.23
N VAL A 474 8.77 -1.54 18.16
CA VAL A 474 10.24 -1.46 18.09
C VAL A 474 10.61 -0.10 17.50
N TYR A 475 11.56 0.60 18.14
CA TYR A 475 12.10 1.86 17.67
C TYR A 475 13.00 1.66 16.46
N LEU A 476 12.82 2.50 15.44
CA LEU A 476 13.63 2.50 14.22
C LEU A 476 14.65 3.65 14.18
N GLY A 477 14.49 4.66 15.06
CA GLY A 477 15.20 5.95 14.99
C GLY A 477 14.34 7.04 14.35
N ASP A 478 14.72 8.31 14.53
CA ASP A 478 14.07 9.47 13.90
C ASP A 478 12.55 9.55 14.17
N ASP A 479 12.12 9.15 15.37
CA ASP A 479 10.70 9.05 15.76
C ASP A 479 9.86 8.04 14.94
N TYR A 480 10.50 7.11 14.21
CA TYR A 480 9.82 6.01 13.54
C TYR A 480 9.80 4.74 14.39
N ILE A 481 8.72 3.98 14.24
CA ILE A 481 8.49 2.71 14.91
C ILE A 481 7.99 1.66 13.92
N VAL A 482 8.27 0.39 14.20
CA VAL A 482 7.62 -0.75 13.55
C VAL A 482 6.75 -1.49 14.56
N HIS A 483 5.51 -1.77 14.18
CA HIS A 483 4.56 -2.46 15.05
C HIS A 483 3.46 -3.19 14.28
N ALA A 484 2.81 -4.17 14.91
CA ALA A 484 1.56 -4.75 14.45
C ALA A 484 0.40 -4.05 15.15
N THR A 485 -0.42 -3.30 14.40
CA THR A 485 -1.47 -2.47 14.99
C THR A 485 -2.83 -2.72 14.33
N GLY A 486 -3.87 -2.79 15.15
CA GLY A 486 -5.25 -2.85 14.67
C GLY A 486 -5.71 -1.52 14.03
N GLU A 487 -4.96 -0.44 14.24
CA GLU A 487 -5.29 0.84 13.62
C GLU A 487 -5.01 0.87 12.11
N GLU A 488 -3.91 0.26 11.71
CA GLU A 488 -3.48 0.11 10.32
C GLU A 488 -3.91 -1.26 9.75
N GLY A 489 -4.38 -2.17 10.60
CA GLY A 489 -4.84 -3.51 10.22
C GLY A 489 -3.72 -4.50 9.94
N GLN A 490 -2.45 -4.09 10.04
CA GLN A 490 -1.28 -4.88 9.69
C GLN A 490 -0.03 -4.45 10.47
N THR A 491 1.06 -5.20 10.29
CA THR A 491 2.41 -4.75 10.65
C THR A 491 2.86 -3.68 9.67
N THR A 492 3.24 -2.51 10.20
CA THR A 492 3.68 -1.38 9.39
C THR A 492 4.76 -0.56 10.09
N ILE A 493 5.38 0.34 9.32
CA ILE A 493 6.19 1.45 9.81
C ILE A 493 5.24 2.63 10.09
N SER A 494 5.44 3.31 11.22
CA SER A 494 4.66 4.48 11.64
C SER A 494 5.57 5.53 12.23
N HIS A 495 5.23 6.81 12.06
CA HIS A 495 5.83 7.91 12.80
C HIS A 495 5.16 8.04 14.19
N MET A 496 5.92 8.52 15.18
CA MET A 496 5.47 8.84 16.54
C MET A 496 4.63 10.13 16.56
N THR A 497 3.42 10.03 16.00
CA THR A 497 2.40 11.08 16.03
C THR A 497 1.92 11.39 17.44
N GLN A 498 1.19 12.50 17.63
CA GLN A 498 0.67 12.95 18.92
C GLN A 498 -0.20 11.87 19.57
N TYR A 499 -0.95 11.10 18.79
CA TYR A 499 -1.68 9.94 19.31
C TYR A 499 -0.74 8.96 20.02
N TRP A 500 0.36 8.56 19.37
CA TRP A 500 1.32 7.64 19.97
C TRP A 500 2.08 8.28 21.15
N ARG A 501 2.39 9.58 21.07
CA ARG A 501 3.02 10.32 22.17
C ARG A 501 2.11 10.43 23.41
N ASP A 502 0.83 10.72 23.22
CA ASP A 502 -0.18 10.77 24.28
C ASP A 502 -0.37 9.42 24.97
N HIS A 503 -0.15 8.33 24.23
CA HIS A 503 -0.23 6.96 24.73
C HIS A 503 1.11 6.41 25.23
N PHE A 504 2.22 7.10 25.00
CA PHE A 504 3.55 6.63 25.37
C PHE A 504 3.69 6.47 26.89
N THR A 505 4.24 5.34 27.31
CA THR A 505 4.47 5.03 28.73
C THR A 505 5.96 5.01 29.07
N GLY A 506 6.79 4.40 28.22
CA GLY A 506 8.22 4.27 28.47
C GLY A 506 8.88 3.32 27.48
N ALA A 507 10.17 3.04 27.68
CA ALA A 507 10.97 2.23 26.76
C ALA A 507 11.89 1.24 27.50
N LYS A 508 12.12 0.08 26.87
CA LYS A 508 12.95 -1.02 27.38
C LYS A 508 14.01 -1.45 26.38
N ARG A 509 15.14 -1.92 26.91
CA ARG A 509 16.20 -2.61 26.16
C ARG A 509 16.38 -4.03 26.66
N PHE A 510 16.65 -4.97 25.76
CA PHE A 510 16.66 -6.40 26.07
C PHE A 510 17.98 -7.13 25.78
N ASP A 511 19.03 -6.43 25.32
CA ASP A 511 20.31 -7.02 24.88
C ASP A 511 20.92 -7.97 25.93
N ASP A 512 20.82 -7.62 27.21
CA ASP A 512 21.33 -8.39 28.34
C ASP A 512 20.52 -9.67 28.66
N LEU A 513 19.40 -9.90 27.97
CA LEU A 513 18.56 -11.10 28.15
C LEU A 513 18.94 -12.25 27.23
N THR A 514 19.94 -12.07 26.37
CA THR A 514 20.43 -13.11 25.45
C THR A 514 20.80 -14.37 26.23
N ILE A 515 20.31 -15.52 25.79
CA ILE A 515 20.63 -16.79 26.43
C ILE A 515 21.99 -17.30 25.95
N SER A 516 22.85 -17.67 26.89
CA SER A 516 24.13 -18.33 26.57
C SER A 516 23.92 -19.83 26.38
N PHE A 517 24.28 -20.31 25.18
CA PHE A 517 24.32 -21.74 24.86
C PHE A 517 25.68 -22.39 25.14
N GLU A 518 26.61 -21.70 25.80
CA GLU A 518 27.93 -22.24 26.15
C GLU A 518 27.84 -23.44 27.11
N ASN A 519 26.76 -23.53 27.89
CA ASN A 519 26.53 -24.65 28.79
C ASN A 519 25.78 -25.79 28.06
N ASP A 520 26.40 -26.96 27.94
CA ASP A 520 25.82 -28.13 27.24
C ASP A 520 24.44 -28.54 27.77
N VAL A 521 24.19 -28.41 29.08
CA VAL A 521 22.86 -28.71 29.67
C VAL A 521 21.82 -27.71 29.17
N VAL A 522 22.19 -26.44 29.03
CA VAL A 522 21.32 -25.42 28.47
C VAL A 522 21.07 -25.72 27.00
N TYR A 523 22.12 -25.90 26.19
CA TYR A 523 22.00 -26.23 24.77
C TYR A 523 21.08 -27.43 24.52
N GLU A 524 21.31 -28.55 25.21
CA GLU A 524 20.49 -29.76 25.10
C GLU A 524 19.06 -29.54 25.57
N ALA A 525 18.82 -28.73 26.61
CA ALA A 525 17.47 -28.39 27.03
C ALA A 525 16.72 -27.56 25.97
N PHE A 526 17.42 -26.66 25.27
CA PHE A 526 16.86 -25.83 24.22
C PHE A 526 16.41 -26.61 22.99
N GLN A 527 17.19 -27.62 22.58
CA GLN A 527 16.81 -28.51 21.48
C GLN A 527 15.47 -29.23 21.71
N LEU A 528 15.00 -29.28 22.96
CA LEU A 528 13.77 -29.95 23.34
C LEU A 528 12.57 -29.02 23.46
N LEU A 529 12.73 -27.70 23.27
CA LEU A 529 11.61 -26.76 23.31
C LEU A 529 10.49 -27.18 22.34
N GLY A 530 9.25 -27.13 22.81
CA GLY A 530 8.08 -27.59 22.07
C GLY A 530 7.81 -29.10 22.15
N SER A 531 8.69 -29.90 22.75
CA SER A 531 8.41 -31.32 22.98
C SER A 531 7.22 -31.52 23.93
N ASP A 532 6.36 -32.49 23.62
CA ASP A 532 5.14 -32.74 24.38
C ASP A 532 5.39 -33.13 25.84
N TYR A 533 4.47 -32.75 26.73
CA TYR A 533 4.44 -33.29 28.08
C TYR A 533 3.79 -34.67 28.08
N GLN A 534 4.49 -35.67 28.64
CA GLN A 534 3.97 -37.01 28.82
C GLN A 534 4.30 -37.53 30.21
N SER A 535 3.28 -37.91 30.97
CA SER A 535 3.46 -38.50 32.31
C SER A 535 4.28 -39.78 32.22
N GLY A 536 5.43 -39.83 32.90
CA GLY A 536 6.37 -40.95 32.83
C GLY A 536 7.35 -40.88 31.64
N GLY A 537 7.15 -39.94 30.70
CA GLY A 537 7.99 -39.74 29.52
C GLY A 537 9.40 -39.27 29.87
N ASN A 538 10.37 -39.66 29.04
CA ASN A 538 11.79 -39.41 29.24
C ASN A 538 12.61 -39.38 27.93
N ASN A 539 11.96 -39.16 26.79
CA ASN A 539 12.61 -39.10 25.49
C ASN A 539 11.84 -38.21 24.51
N SER A 540 12.55 -37.69 23.51
CA SER A 540 12.01 -36.70 22.57
C SER A 540 10.90 -37.22 21.65
N ASN A 541 10.78 -38.54 21.45
CA ASN A 541 9.75 -39.12 20.58
C ASN A 541 8.40 -39.30 21.29
N GLU A 542 8.41 -39.58 22.59
CA GLU A 542 7.21 -39.87 23.39
C GLU A 542 6.78 -38.69 24.27
N GLY A 543 7.64 -37.68 24.42
CA GLY A 543 7.47 -36.56 25.31
C GLY A 543 8.15 -36.76 26.67
N PHE A 544 8.14 -35.70 27.48
CA PHE A 544 8.83 -35.65 28.76
C PHE A 544 7.87 -35.36 29.92
N ASP A 545 8.13 -35.91 31.09
CA ASP A 545 7.69 -35.26 32.34
C ASP A 545 8.84 -34.45 32.96
N THR A 546 8.55 -33.78 34.07
CA THR A 546 9.50 -32.85 34.71
C THR A 546 10.84 -33.50 35.06
N GLY A 547 10.82 -34.66 35.72
CA GLY A 547 12.05 -35.39 36.07
C GLY A 547 12.72 -36.06 34.88
N GLY A 548 11.93 -36.52 33.91
CA GLY A 548 12.41 -37.19 32.70
C GLY A 548 13.15 -36.24 31.76
N LEU A 549 12.70 -34.98 31.67
CA LEU A 549 13.40 -33.92 30.93
C LEU A 549 14.81 -33.71 31.48
N VAL A 550 14.94 -33.37 32.77
CA VAL A 550 16.25 -33.13 33.41
C VAL A 550 17.14 -34.37 33.32
N GLN A 551 16.57 -35.56 33.49
CA GLN A 551 17.33 -36.80 33.34
C GLN A 551 17.89 -36.97 31.93
N TYR A 552 17.07 -36.72 30.90
CA TYR A 552 17.47 -36.85 29.52
C TYR A 552 18.56 -35.84 29.15
N VAL A 553 18.36 -34.57 29.51
CA VAL A 553 19.29 -33.48 29.21
C VAL A 553 20.67 -33.77 29.81
N PHE A 554 20.75 -34.08 31.11
CA PHE A 554 22.03 -34.37 31.76
C PHE A 554 22.69 -35.65 31.22
N LYS A 555 21.90 -36.63 30.77
CA LYS A 555 22.43 -37.83 30.11
C LYS A 555 23.00 -37.51 28.73
N LYS A 556 22.40 -36.58 28.00
CA LYS A 556 22.86 -36.16 26.68
C LYS A 556 24.07 -35.25 26.75
N ALA A 557 23.98 -34.19 27.56
CA ALA A 557 25.04 -33.21 27.73
C ALA A 557 26.31 -33.86 28.32
N TRP A 558 26.20 -34.62 29.41
CA TRP A 558 27.34 -34.97 30.26
C TRP A 558 27.53 -36.48 30.50
N ASP A 559 26.81 -37.33 29.78
CA ASP A 559 26.65 -38.78 30.07
C ASP A 559 26.20 -39.07 31.52
N TYR A 560 25.68 -38.06 32.23
CA TYR A 560 25.46 -38.11 33.67
C TYR A 560 24.13 -38.80 33.98
N ASN A 561 24.20 -39.90 34.73
CA ASN A 561 23.03 -40.72 35.05
C ASN A 561 22.23 -40.14 36.22
N MET A 562 21.44 -39.11 35.95
CA MET A 562 20.48 -38.52 36.89
C MET A 562 19.41 -39.55 37.36
N PRO A 563 18.98 -39.51 38.64
CA PRO A 563 17.81 -40.24 39.10
C PRO A 563 16.53 -39.82 38.36
N ARG A 564 15.53 -40.70 38.32
CA ARG A 564 14.28 -40.46 37.59
C ARG A 564 13.38 -39.37 38.19
N PHE A 565 13.41 -39.22 39.52
CA PHE A 565 12.45 -38.39 40.26
C PHE A 565 13.13 -37.15 40.82
N GLY A 566 12.48 -35.99 40.70
CA GLY A 566 13.01 -34.69 41.15
C GLY A 566 13.49 -34.67 42.60
N ARG A 567 12.84 -35.38 43.52
CA ARG A 567 13.30 -35.51 44.92
C ARG A 567 14.70 -36.11 45.01
N LEU A 568 14.96 -37.18 44.25
CA LEU A 568 16.28 -37.84 44.27
C LEU A 568 17.32 -37.02 43.53
N GLN A 569 16.93 -36.31 42.46
CA GLN A 569 17.81 -35.36 41.78
C GLN A 569 18.26 -34.28 42.78
N MET A 570 17.31 -33.68 43.52
CA MET A 570 17.61 -32.69 44.57
C MET A 570 18.49 -33.25 45.70
N GLU A 571 18.31 -34.52 46.10
CA GLU A 571 19.13 -35.16 47.14
C GLU A 571 20.58 -35.45 46.66
N GLN A 572 20.80 -35.60 45.35
CA GLN A 572 22.11 -35.95 44.79
C GLN A 572 22.96 -34.74 44.38
N GLY A 573 22.34 -33.60 44.05
CA GLY A 573 23.05 -32.38 43.68
C GLY A 573 23.70 -31.68 44.87
N THR A 574 24.55 -30.71 44.58
CA THR A 574 25.14 -29.83 45.61
C THR A 574 24.25 -28.60 45.75
N PRO A 575 23.64 -28.33 46.92
CA PRO A 575 22.80 -27.16 47.11
C PRO A 575 23.58 -25.85 46.95
N ILE A 576 22.98 -24.89 46.25
CA ILE A 576 23.52 -23.54 46.04
C ILE A 576 22.51 -22.50 46.53
N GLY A 577 22.99 -21.28 46.79
CA GLY A 577 22.11 -20.16 47.08
C GLY A 577 21.35 -19.70 45.85
N ASP A 578 20.15 -19.17 46.04
CA ASP A 578 19.27 -18.76 44.93
C ASP A 578 19.92 -17.69 44.04
N ALA A 579 20.68 -16.77 44.65
CA ALA A 579 21.42 -15.73 43.93
C ALA A 579 22.71 -16.24 43.26
N ASP A 580 23.11 -17.48 43.56
CA ASP A 580 24.31 -18.11 43.02
C ASP A 580 24.00 -19.05 41.84
N ALA A 581 22.73 -19.18 41.45
CA ALA A 581 22.32 -20.03 40.33
C ALA A 581 22.95 -19.56 39.01
N GLN A 582 23.55 -20.49 38.27
CA GLN A 582 24.18 -20.29 36.98
C GLN A 582 23.48 -21.13 35.90
N PRO A 583 23.50 -20.70 34.63
CA PRO A 583 22.95 -21.50 33.53
C PRO A 583 23.46 -22.95 33.59
N GLY A 584 22.54 -23.92 33.51
CA GLY A 584 22.81 -25.35 33.65
C GLY A 584 22.50 -25.92 35.04
N ASP A 585 22.34 -25.09 36.06
CA ASP A 585 21.88 -25.53 37.38
C ASP A 585 20.42 -25.99 37.36
N VAL A 586 20.02 -26.80 38.35
CA VAL A 586 18.65 -27.31 38.46
C VAL A 586 17.92 -26.60 39.61
N LEU A 587 16.84 -25.91 39.27
CA LEU A 587 15.90 -25.31 40.21
C LEU A 587 14.82 -26.32 40.60
N PHE A 588 14.43 -26.31 41.87
CA PHE A 588 13.43 -27.23 42.41
C PHE A 588 12.22 -26.48 42.95
N PHE A 589 11.04 -26.99 42.62
CA PHE A 589 9.76 -26.40 42.99
C PHE A 589 8.81 -27.42 43.65
N GLN A 590 7.97 -26.94 44.55
CA GLN A 590 6.94 -27.70 45.23
C GLN A 590 5.71 -27.90 44.34
N GLY A 591 5.43 -29.16 43.99
CA GLY A 591 4.19 -29.60 43.36
C GLY A 591 3.54 -30.76 44.13
N SER A 592 2.78 -31.60 43.44
CA SER A 592 2.35 -32.92 43.96
C SER A 592 3.54 -33.87 44.19
N SER A 593 4.62 -33.64 43.43
CA SER A 593 5.98 -34.08 43.68
C SER A 593 6.94 -32.90 43.53
N ILE A 594 8.22 -33.08 43.87
CA ILE A 594 9.25 -32.07 43.56
C ILE A 594 9.40 -31.97 42.04
N ILE A 595 9.32 -30.75 41.53
CA ILE A 595 9.44 -30.41 40.11
C ILE A 595 10.83 -29.83 39.87
N PRO A 596 11.72 -30.52 39.14
CA PRO A 596 12.99 -29.98 38.70
C PRO A 596 12.80 -29.18 37.39
N ALA A 597 13.59 -28.12 37.22
CA ALA A 597 13.65 -27.29 36.02
C ALA A 597 15.10 -26.81 35.81
N ILE A 598 15.51 -26.62 34.56
CA ILE A 598 16.89 -26.23 34.22
C ILE A 598 16.96 -24.72 34.16
N TYR A 599 17.83 -24.11 34.97
CA TYR A 599 18.07 -22.68 34.93
C TYR A 599 18.86 -22.33 33.66
N ILE A 600 18.44 -21.28 32.95
CA ILE A 600 19.07 -20.86 31.69
C ILE A 600 19.64 -19.44 31.76
N GLY A 601 19.70 -18.85 32.96
CA GLY A 601 20.09 -17.46 33.17
C GLY A 601 18.91 -16.50 33.15
N ASN A 602 19.17 -15.22 33.43
CA ASN A 602 18.19 -14.12 33.33
C ASN A 602 16.87 -14.33 34.07
N ASN A 603 16.90 -15.05 35.20
CA ASN A 603 15.71 -15.46 35.95
C ASN A 603 14.73 -16.32 35.13
N GLN A 604 15.23 -17.04 34.13
CA GLN A 604 14.47 -17.93 33.26
C GLN A 604 14.89 -19.38 33.44
N MET A 605 13.96 -20.30 33.16
CA MET A 605 14.21 -21.73 33.24
C MET A 605 13.45 -22.51 32.16
N ILE A 606 13.96 -23.68 31.79
CA ILE A 606 13.26 -24.65 30.94
C ILE A 606 12.64 -25.73 31.83
N ALA A 607 11.35 -25.96 31.63
CA ALA A 607 10.63 -27.05 32.30
C ALA A 607 9.59 -27.71 31.39
N ALA A 608 9.28 -28.98 31.67
CA ALA A 608 8.16 -29.68 31.05
C ALA A 608 6.86 -29.35 31.80
N THR A 609 5.89 -28.75 31.10
CA THR A 609 4.60 -28.33 31.65
C THR A 609 3.45 -29.04 30.96
N VAL A 610 2.38 -29.34 31.70
CA VAL A 610 1.20 -30.03 31.15
C VAL A 610 0.54 -29.23 30.02
N ALA A 611 0.58 -27.89 30.08
CA ALA A 611 -0.09 -27.03 29.13
C ALA A 611 0.70 -26.83 27.83
N ASN A 612 2.03 -26.63 27.95
CA ASN A 612 2.86 -26.13 26.85
C ASN A 612 4.02 -27.07 26.50
N GLY A 613 4.07 -28.27 27.07
CA GLY A 613 5.23 -29.16 26.90
C GLY A 613 6.49 -28.56 27.52
N VAL A 614 7.64 -28.87 26.93
CA VAL A 614 8.94 -28.28 27.27
C VAL A 614 8.97 -26.83 26.81
N THR A 615 9.06 -25.89 27.75
CA THR A 615 8.92 -24.45 27.48
C THR A 615 9.82 -23.62 28.38
N VAL A 616 10.15 -22.40 27.92
CA VAL A 616 10.83 -21.38 28.72
C VAL A 616 9.81 -20.72 29.65
N ILE A 617 10.22 -20.53 30.90
CA ILE A 617 9.44 -19.90 31.96
C ILE A 617 10.28 -18.78 32.54
N ASP A 618 9.73 -17.58 32.49
CA ASP A 618 10.28 -16.41 33.15
C ASP A 618 9.76 -16.34 34.60
N LEU A 619 10.68 -16.38 35.57
CA LEU A 619 10.35 -16.36 37.00
C LEU A 619 9.99 -14.95 37.49
N THR A 620 10.33 -13.90 36.76
CA THR A 620 9.96 -12.51 37.09
C THR A 620 8.48 -12.31 36.88
N THR A 621 7.96 -12.83 35.77
CA THR A 621 6.56 -12.58 35.33
C THR A 621 5.59 -13.71 35.67
N SER A 622 6.06 -14.77 36.35
CA SER A 622 5.24 -15.92 36.72
C SER A 622 4.65 -15.81 38.13
N ASP A 623 3.33 -15.93 38.25
CA ASP A 623 2.66 -16.05 39.56
C ASP A 623 2.71 -17.48 40.14
N TYR A 624 3.02 -18.47 39.29
CA TYR A 624 2.93 -19.89 39.68
C TYR A 624 4.22 -20.39 40.32
N TRP A 625 5.37 -20.09 39.72
CA TRP A 625 6.64 -20.74 40.06
C TRP A 625 7.36 -20.15 41.28
N PRO A 626 7.53 -18.83 41.44
CA PRO A 626 8.26 -18.26 42.58
C PRO A 626 7.69 -18.67 43.95
N PRO A 627 6.37 -18.68 44.20
CA PRO A 627 5.83 -19.15 45.49
C PRO A 627 6.07 -20.62 45.80
N ARG A 628 6.52 -21.41 44.81
CA ARG A 628 6.78 -22.84 44.92
C ARG A 628 8.26 -23.17 44.96
N PHE A 629 9.15 -22.20 44.78
CA PHE A 629 10.58 -22.45 44.77
C PHE A 629 11.05 -22.97 46.14
N ILE A 630 11.82 -24.07 46.13
CA ILE A 630 12.30 -24.75 47.36
C ILE A 630 13.82 -24.91 47.42
N GLY A 631 14.55 -24.58 46.36
CA GLY A 631 16.01 -24.57 46.33
C GLY A 631 16.59 -24.82 44.94
N ALA A 632 17.90 -24.61 44.80
CA ALA A 632 18.66 -24.86 43.58
C ALA A 632 19.85 -25.76 43.90
N ASN A 633 20.24 -26.61 42.94
CA ASN A 633 21.46 -27.39 43.01
C ASN A 633 22.30 -27.24 41.76
N THR A 634 23.62 -27.30 41.97
CA THR A 634 24.60 -27.52 40.92
C THR A 634 25.06 -28.98 40.87
N TYR A 635 25.56 -29.39 39.70
CA TYR A 635 26.07 -30.73 39.43
C TYR A 635 27.44 -30.60 38.77
N THR A 636 28.41 -31.36 39.25
CA THR A 636 29.76 -31.34 38.70
C THR A 636 29.91 -32.42 37.64
N HIS A 637 30.33 -32.02 36.44
CA HIS A 637 30.86 -32.92 35.43
C HIS A 637 32.38 -33.02 35.65
N GLN A 638 32.90 -34.25 35.76
CA GLN A 638 34.34 -34.46 35.69
C GLN A 638 34.71 -34.60 34.21
N THR A 639 35.07 -33.50 33.57
CA THR A 639 35.82 -33.57 32.32
C THR A 639 37.18 -34.18 32.64
N GLU A 640 37.58 -35.25 31.94
CA GLU A 640 38.98 -35.69 31.97
C GLU A 640 39.82 -34.57 31.32
N GLU A 641 40.44 -33.71 32.14
CA GLU A 641 41.29 -32.62 31.62
C GLU A 641 42.45 -33.18 30.80
N ASN A 642 42.50 -32.85 29.52
CA ASN A 642 43.67 -33.01 28.67
C ASN A 642 44.89 -32.32 29.32
N GLY A 643 45.96 -33.07 29.55
CA GLY A 643 47.21 -32.63 30.16
C GLY A 643 47.93 -31.54 29.37
N ALA A 644 47.89 -31.54 28.03
CA ALA A 644 48.45 -30.43 27.24
C ALA A 644 47.68 -29.13 27.45
N ALA A 645 46.34 -29.18 27.49
CA ALA A 645 45.50 -28.03 27.80
C ALA A 645 45.81 -27.47 29.20
N ARG A 646 45.94 -28.35 30.20
CA ARG A 646 46.31 -27.96 31.57
C ARG A 646 47.68 -27.28 31.66
N VAL A 647 48.66 -27.77 30.91
CA VAL A 647 49.99 -27.14 30.84
C VAL A 647 49.89 -25.77 30.17
N ALA A 648 49.13 -25.64 29.09
CA ALA A 648 48.94 -24.37 28.40
C ALA A 648 48.28 -23.31 29.30
N GLU A 649 47.26 -23.69 30.06
CA GLU A 649 46.60 -22.81 31.03
C GLU A 649 47.55 -22.30 32.10
N GLY A 650 48.44 -23.16 32.61
CA GLY A 650 49.48 -22.78 33.57
C GLY A 650 50.51 -21.77 33.04
N LEU A 651 50.56 -21.58 31.72
CA LEU A 651 51.49 -20.65 31.05
C LEU A 651 50.84 -19.32 30.65
N ILE A 652 49.53 -19.14 30.83
CA ILE A 652 48.81 -17.91 30.46
C ILE A 652 49.48 -16.67 31.07
N GLY A 653 49.68 -15.64 30.24
CA GLY A 653 50.30 -14.36 30.61
C GLY A 653 51.83 -14.39 30.66
N GLN A 654 52.47 -15.55 30.51
CA GLN A 654 53.92 -15.63 30.40
C GLN A 654 54.39 -15.24 28.99
N SER A 655 55.61 -14.68 28.89
CA SER A 655 56.25 -14.39 27.61
C SER A 655 56.74 -15.69 26.95
N PHE A 656 56.48 -15.86 25.66
CA PHE A 656 56.96 -16.98 24.87
C PHE A 656 57.58 -16.44 23.57
N ASN A 657 58.91 -16.49 23.48
CA ASN A 657 59.69 -15.83 22.41
C ASN A 657 59.93 -16.76 21.21
N ASP A 658 58.88 -17.45 20.75
CA ASP A 658 58.91 -18.32 19.57
C ASP A 658 57.48 -18.45 19.00
N THR A 659 57.28 -19.26 17.97
CA THR A 659 56.02 -19.42 17.23
C THR A 659 54.94 -20.16 18.02
N SER A 660 53.66 -19.97 17.69
CA SER A 660 52.57 -20.75 18.29
C SER A 660 52.73 -22.24 18.03
N LEU A 661 53.26 -22.64 16.87
CA LEU A 661 53.55 -24.04 16.56
C LEU A 661 54.55 -24.64 17.56
N SER A 662 55.65 -23.93 17.83
CA SER A 662 56.62 -24.37 18.83
C SER A 662 56.05 -24.40 20.25
N PHE A 663 55.10 -23.50 20.57
CA PHE A 663 54.36 -23.53 21.81
C PHE A 663 53.49 -24.80 21.93
N ILE A 664 52.75 -25.16 20.87
CA ILE A 664 51.94 -26.39 20.82
C ILE A 664 52.82 -27.63 21.00
N VAL A 665 53.92 -27.73 20.26
CA VAL A 665 54.89 -28.84 20.42
C VAL A 665 55.39 -28.93 21.87
N HIS A 666 55.67 -27.78 22.50
CA HIS A 666 56.15 -27.71 23.88
C HIS A 666 55.11 -28.20 24.90
N ILE A 667 53.85 -27.78 24.78
CA ILE A 667 52.81 -28.15 25.76
C ILE A 667 52.36 -29.61 25.65
N TYR A 668 52.37 -30.22 24.46
CA TYR A 668 52.07 -31.65 24.30
C TYR A 668 53.20 -32.55 24.78
N GLU A 669 54.46 -32.16 24.55
CA GLU A 669 55.59 -32.90 25.10
C GLU A 669 55.59 -32.88 26.64
N GLN A 670 55.18 -31.75 27.26
CA GLN A 670 55.11 -31.63 28.72
C GLN A 670 53.84 -32.22 29.33
N GLY A 671 52.70 -32.07 28.66
CA GLY A 671 51.37 -32.40 29.19
C GLY A 671 50.93 -33.82 28.91
N GLU A 672 51.35 -34.38 27.77
CA GLU A 672 50.91 -35.69 27.26
C GLU A 672 52.06 -36.66 27.00
N ASP A 673 53.33 -36.23 27.10
CA ASP A 673 54.51 -37.03 26.69
C ASP A 673 54.47 -37.45 25.21
N VAL A 674 53.86 -36.58 24.36
CA VAL A 674 53.72 -36.79 22.91
C VAL A 674 54.65 -35.84 22.15
N GLN A 675 55.45 -36.38 21.23
CA GLN A 675 56.26 -35.55 20.32
C GLN A 675 55.51 -35.27 19.02
N LEU A 676 55.20 -34.00 18.82
CA LEU A 676 54.47 -33.51 17.66
C LEU A 676 55.40 -33.11 16.50
N PRO A 677 54.92 -33.17 15.24
CA PRO A 677 55.61 -32.58 14.09
C PRO A 677 55.89 -31.09 14.28
N THR A 678 56.96 -30.61 13.64
CA THR A 678 57.43 -29.21 13.76
C THR A 678 57.13 -28.36 12.52
N SER A 679 56.34 -28.88 11.59
CA SER A 679 55.83 -28.15 10.44
C SER A 679 54.30 -28.12 10.50
N TRP A 680 53.71 -27.02 10.05
CA TRP A 680 52.26 -26.79 10.16
C TRP A 680 51.46 -27.84 9.38
N ASP A 681 51.87 -28.11 8.13
CA ASP A 681 51.20 -29.11 7.28
C ASP A 681 51.27 -30.52 7.86
N GLU A 682 52.45 -30.94 8.37
CA GLU A 682 52.59 -32.27 8.97
C GLU A 682 51.85 -32.39 10.31
N LEU A 683 51.74 -31.30 11.08
CA LEU A 683 51.01 -31.30 12.35
C LEU A 683 49.49 -31.38 12.12
N ARG A 684 48.96 -30.66 11.14
CA ARG A 684 47.55 -30.73 10.77
C ARG A 684 47.16 -32.15 10.34
N ASP A 685 48.01 -32.79 9.55
CA ASP A 685 47.78 -34.14 9.04
C ASP A 685 48.17 -35.25 10.04
N PHE A 686 48.62 -34.89 11.26
CA PHE A 686 49.12 -35.84 12.26
C PHE A 686 48.02 -36.59 13.01
N GLY A 687 46.88 -35.93 13.25
CA GLY A 687 45.76 -36.48 14.00
C GLY A 687 44.50 -36.65 13.14
N ASP A 688 43.37 -36.95 13.80
CA ASP A 688 42.08 -37.12 13.12
C ASP A 688 41.35 -35.78 12.99
N ASP A 689 40.76 -35.53 11.82
CA ASP A 689 39.94 -34.33 11.58
C ASP A 689 38.72 -34.30 12.52
N VAL A 690 38.50 -33.16 13.15
CA VAL A 690 37.38 -32.90 14.07
C VAL A 690 36.52 -31.78 13.51
N HIS A 691 35.20 -31.98 13.48
CA HIS A 691 34.28 -30.90 13.11
C HIS A 691 34.26 -29.84 14.22
N ILE A 692 34.09 -28.56 13.87
CA ILE A 692 34.15 -27.46 14.85
C ILE A 692 33.12 -27.61 15.99
N GLU A 693 31.98 -28.22 15.70
CA GLU A 693 30.90 -28.52 16.67
C GLU A 693 31.24 -29.71 17.60
N GLU A 694 32.29 -30.46 17.30
CA GLU A 694 32.74 -31.65 18.04
C GLU A 694 34.04 -31.39 18.81
N LEU A 695 34.48 -30.13 18.89
CA LEU A 695 35.72 -29.75 19.57
C LEU A 695 35.73 -30.15 21.04
N GLN A 696 36.78 -30.87 21.43
CA GLN A 696 37.05 -31.27 22.81
C GLN A 696 38.32 -30.62 23.33
N VAL A 697 38.38 -30.39 24.64
CA VAL A 697 39.55 -29.83 25.33
C VAL A 697 40.80 -30.63 24.92
N GLY A 698 41.82 -29.94 24.43
CA GLY A 698 43.03 -30.57 23.88
C GLY A 698 42.95 -30.95 22.41
N ASN A 699 41.95 -30.49 21.65
CA ASN A 699 42.03 -30.48 20.19
C ASN A 699 42.90 -29.31 19.71
N LEU A 700 43.60 -29.52 18.60
CA LEU A 700 44.35 -28.47 17.93
C LEU A 700 43.45 -27.71 16.97
N ILE A 701 43.57 -26.39 16.97
CA ILE A 701 42.83 -25.50 16.08
C ILE A 701 43.81 -24.84 15.12
N PHE A 702 43.50 -24.92 13.83
CA PHE A 702 44.29 -24.38 12.75
C PHE A 702 43.55 -23.21 12.10
N PHE A 703 44.30 -22.17 11.77
CA PHE A 703 43.77 -20.98 11.12
C PHE A 703 44.37 -20.80 9.72
N ASP A 704 43.72 -19.99 8.88
CA ASP A 704 44.17 -19.67 7.53
C ASP A 704 45.59 -19.05 7.48
N ASP A 705 46.02 -18.44 8.60
CA ASP A 705 47.41 -18.06 8.80
C ASP A 705 48.20 -19.25 9.37
N PRO A 706 49.10 -19.89 8.58
CA PRO A 706 49.85 -21.06 9.00
C PRO A 706 50.88 -20.78 10.09
N THR A 707 51.00 -19.52 10.54
CA THR A 707 51.82 -19.15 11.69
C THR A 707 51.08 -19.23 13.02
N ILE A 708 49.77 -19.51 13.00
CA ILE A 708 48.92 -19.59 14.19
C ILE A 708 48.33 -21.00 14.33
N VAL A 709 48.54 -21.59 15.51
CA VAL A 709 47.94 -22.85 15.95
C VAL A 709 47.51 -22.67 17.39
N GLY A 710 46.30 -23.10 17.70
CA GLY A 710 45.73 -23.04 19.04
C GLY A 710 45.55 -24.43 19.64
N ILE A 711 45.51 -24.49 20.97
CA ILE A 711 44.94 -25.64 21.68
C ILE A 711 43.60 -25.24 22.27
N TYR A 712 42.55 -25.99 21.97
CA TYR A 712 41.21 -25.76 22.48
C TYR A 712 41.16 -26.07 23.98
N ILE A 713 40.57 -25.17 24.77
CA ILE A 713 40.46 -25.31 26.22
C ILE A 713 39.00 -25.35 26.71
N GLY A 714 38.04 -25.51 25.79
CA GLY A 714 36.61 -25.44 26.10
C GLY A 714 36.06 -24.02 25.98
N ASP A 715 34.75 -23.86 26.12
CA ASP A 715 34.03 -22.57 26.09
C ASP A 715 34.33 -21.70 24.84
N GLY A 716 34.53 -22.31 23.66
CA GLY A 716 34.92 -21.57 22.46
C GLY A 716 36.30 -20.91 22.56
N LYS A 717 37.10 -21.23 23.58
CA LYS A 717 38.40 -20.61 23.84
C LYS A 717 39.52 -21.54 23.45
N PHE A 718 40.62 -20.92 23.05
CA PHE A 718 41.86 -21.61 22.79
C PHE A 718 43.03 -20.79 23.29
N ILE A 719 44.14 -21.48 23.58
CA ILE A 719 45.38 -20.83 23.97
C ILE A 719 46.31 -20.82 22.76
N THR A 720 46.85 -19.65 22.45
CA THR A 720 47.89 -19.48 21.44
C THR A 720 48.85 -18.35 21.83
N ILE A 721 49.88 -18.13 21.01
CA ILE A 721 50.82 -17.03 21.17
C ILE A 721 50.36 -15.82 20.38
N VAL A 722 50.09 -14.71 21.07
CA VAL A 722 49.79 -13.41 20.46
C VAL A 722 50.73 -12.37 21.05
N ASN A 723 51.40 -11.60 20.19
CA ASN A 723 52.38 -10.57 20.61
C ASN A 723 53.44 -11.09 21.60
N GLU A 724 54.02 -12.26 21.32
CA GLU A 724 55.03 -12.92 22.18
C GLU A 724 54.54 -13.30 23.59
N GLN A 725 53.22 -13.37 23.80
CA GLN A 725 52.61 -13.78 25.07
C GLN A 725 51.66 -14.97 24.87
N VAL A 726 51.67 -15.88 25.84
CA VAL A 726 50.66 -16.94 25.94
C VAL A 726 49.34 -16.28 26.32
N SER A 727 48.36 -16.39 25.45
CA SER A 727 47.09 -15.67 25.57
C SER A 727 45.90 -16.59 25.29
N VAL A 728 44.81 -16.35 26.02
CA VAL A 728 43.52 -16.95 25.74
C VAL A 728 42.86 -16.12 24.65
N GLN A 729 42.42 -16.79 23.60
CA GLN A 729 41.63 -16.22 22.51
C GLN A 729 40.26 -16.89 22.49
N SER A 730 39.27 -16.18 21.95
CA SER A 730 37.90 -16.68 21.82
C SER A 730 37.57 -16.83 20.34
N LEU A 731 37.15 -18.04 19.93
CA LEU A 731 36.55 -18.32 18.63
C LEU A 731 35.17 -17.65 18.51
N ASN A 732 34.41 -17.55 19.61
CA ASN A 732 33.02 -17.11 19.59
C ASN A 732 32.85 -15.60 19.91
N GLY A 733 33.78 -15.01 20.65
CA GLY A 733 33.69 -13.61 21.13
C GLY A 733 34.40 -12.58 20.24
N ASP A 734 35.16 -13.02 19.24
CA ASP A 734 35.80 -12.16 18.24
C ASP A 734 35.67 -12.81 16.87
N PHE A 735 34.75 -12.27 16.05
CA PHE A 735 34.44 -12.75 14.70
C PHE A 735 35.67 -12.93 13.81
N ARG A 736 36.80 -12.26 14.12
CA ARG A 736 38.06 -12.42 13.38
C ARG A 736 38.68 -13.81 13.50
N TRP A 737 38.50 -14.50 14.62
CA TRP A 737 39.05 -15.84 14.81
C TRP A 737 38.19 -16.91 14.15
N LEU A 738 36.86 -16.74 14.21
CA LEU A 738 35.92 -17.65 13.57
C LEU A 738 36.06 -17.63 12.04
N ASP A 739 36.13 -16.43 11.43
CA ASP A 739 36.26 -16.26 9.98
C ASP A 739 37.58 -16.81 9.42
N ARG A 740 38.58 -16.98 10.28
CA ARG A 740 39.91 -17.52 9.93
C ARG A 740 40.10 -18.97 10.33
N PHE A 741 39.11 -19.60 10.96
CA PHE A 741 39.18 -21.01 11.33
C PHE A 741 39.28 -21.86 10.07
N SER A 742 40.33 -22.69 9.98
CA SER A 742 40.59 -23.53 8.81
C SER A 742 40.16 -24.98 9.07
N SER A 743 40.63 -25.57 10.16
CA SER A 743 40.33 -26.96 10.55
C SER A 743 40.64 -27.20 12.03
N ALA A 744 40.16 -28.32 12.56
CA ALA A 744 40.55 -28.81 13.87
C ALA A 744 40.97 -30.27 13.80
N THR A 745 41.89 -30.66 14.68
CA THR A 745 42.46 -32.01 14.71
C THR A 745 42.53 -32.53 16.15
N SER A 746 42.10 -33.76 16.36
CA SER A 746 42.26 -34.51 17.59
C SER A 746 43.61 -35.23 17.59
N ILE A 747 44.33 -35.18 18.71
CA ILE A 747 45.54 -35.98 18.93
C ILE A 747 45.25 -36.98 20.04
N GLU A 748 45.10 -38.26 19.67
CA GLU A 748 44.92 -39.39 20.60
C GLU A 748 46.23 -39.85 21.26
#